data_AF-A0A3L7SDN9-F1
#
_entry.id   AF-A0A3L7SDN9-F1
#
_cell.length_a   1.000
_cell.length_b   1.000
_cell.length_c   1.000
_cell.angle_alpha   90.00
_cell.angle_beta   90.00
_cell.angle_gamma   90.00
#
_symmetry.space_group_name_H-M   'P 1'
#
loop_
_entity.id
_entity.type
_entity.pdbx_description
1 polymer ?
#
loop_
_entity_poly.entity_id
_entity_poly.type
_entity_poly.pdbx_seq_one_letter_code
_entity_poly.pdbx_strand_id
1 'polypeptide(L)'
;MWHRRAVRDGCRAIAVLAVVVAAMRPAPAAPEAVLLPVQLPITGTRDTQVEAAVLRRLEALRSRPQERGVLVLRFDAPVDAAGSDFGRSLELARFLVDSRLAGVKTVAWLPQGAVGHAVLVALACDEIVMGPDAVLGPANAHEPDVDEAMRVAYRQIAGRRRSVPPAVALALLDPAARIVRASTDDGEQFVEERDLPALRDTVAVLAVEEMQPTPLAIGGRRGRELGLVRLLARSPAEVARGLGIPERALTADPALEGGWRATQVALSGPVTPEAVARLRERMERAITEGTNFLCLRIDSPGGAPEQSLVLANWLAGLDPARVRTVAWVPREARGDAALVALACDELVMQPAAVIGGEGAAGISGRRADSVAVAWRGGVARIRDRSWSLPLALVLPGLVVRRAVEQGSGRVDYFSDDELAAREDRDGWQVGAALGTGPLSLDGRRAEELQLAAHVVDDLGGLRRAYGLEGELALVEPGWADRLLEALASPGLAWLILLIGGAGLYIELKTPGVGFGGFVAMVAFIVYFWSQHLHGTSGWLEVMLFLAGLVCVAAEIFVLPGFGVLGLGGGLLVIASLVLASQSFVLPVNDYQIRQMQWSLAGILAAAAGVAALGMVLRRWLPATPVLRHVLLEPPAAESGDEEGGLEQLVGAVGTTTTRLAPSGKARIEGAVREVAGDGMLIEPGVTVRVVLVRGGRLLVRPVDAP
;
A
#
# COMPACT_ATOMS: atom_id res chain seq x y z
N MET A 1 10.43 -62.51 -14.77
CA MET A 1 9.43 -61.42 -14.91
C MET A 1 9.76 -60.17 -14.09
N TRP A 2 10.41 -60.27 -12.93
CA TRP A 2 10.76 -59.12 -12.09
C TRP A 2 11.76 -58.13 -12.73
N HIS A 3 12.79 -58.63 -13.40
CA HIS A 3 13.82 -57.78 -14.02
C HIS A 3 13.31 -56.85 -15.15
N ARG A 4 12.26 -57.27 -15.87
CA ARG A 4 11.66 -56.46 -16.96
C ARG A 4 10.73 -55.35 -16.46
N ARG A 5 10.19 -55.46 -15.24
CA ARG A 5 9.38 -54.38 -14.63
C ARG A 5 10.27 -53.27 -14.07
N ALA A 6 11.34 -53.63 -13.34
CA ALA A 6 12.28 -52.65 -12.79
C ALA A 6 12.94 -51.76 -13.85
N VAL A 7 13.32 -52.32 -15.01
CA VAL A 7 13.89 -51.55 -16.12
C VAL A 7 12.86 -50.63 -16.77
N ARG A 8 11.60 -51.08 -16.89
CA ARG A 8 10.52 -50.27 -17.48
C ARG A 8 10.08 -49.12 -16.57
N ASP A 9 10.10 -49.35 -15.26
CA ASP A 9 9.78 -48.33 -14.26
C ASP A 9 10.93 -47.32 -14.09
N GLY A 10 12.19 -47.77 -14.21
CA GLY A 10 13.36 -46.89 -14.29
C GLY A 10 13.39 -46.00 -15.54
N CYS A 11 13.06 -46.54 -16.72
CA CYS A 11 12.94 -45.73 -17.95
C CYS A 11 11.79 -44.73 -17.88
N ARG A 12 10.68 -45.08 -17.23
CA ARG A 12 9.56 -44.15 -16.98
C ARG A 12 9.95 -43.05 -15.99
N ALA A 13 10.68 -43.37 -14.93
CA ALA A 13 11.17 -42.38 -13.97
C ALA A 13 12.15 -41.40 -14.65
N ILE A 14 13.05 -41.88 -15.51
CA ILE A 14 13.99 -41.03 -16.26
C ILE A 14 13.24 -40.17 -17.30
N ALA A 15 12.23 -40.71 -17.98
CA ALA A 15 11.42 -39.94 -18.93
C ALA A 15 10.57 -38.86 -18.22
N VAL A 16 9.99 -39.17 -17.05
CA VAL A 16 9.26 -38.21 -16.22
C VAL A 16 10.21 -37.13 -15.68
N LEU A 17 11.41 -37.51 -15.24
CA LEU A 17 12.43 -36.55 -14.79
C LEU A 17 12.89 -35.64 -15.94
N ALA A 18 13.06 -36.17 -17.15
CA ALA A 18 13.42 -35.39 -18.33
C ALA A 18 12.31 -34.41 -18.74
N VAL A 19 11.03 -34.78 -18.61
CA VAL A 19 9.89 -33.90 -18.86
C VAL A 19 9.78 -32.82 -17.77
N VAL A 20 10.02 -33.15 -16.50
CA VAL A 20 10.03 -32.19 -15.39
C VAL A 20 11.18 -31.19 -15.55
N VAL A 21 12.38 -31.65 -15.93
CA VAL A 21 13.54 -30.77 -16.18
C VAL A 21 13.33 -29.91 -17.44
N ALA A 22 12.62 -30.41 -18.46
CA ALA A 22 12.25 -29.60 -19.63
C ALA A 22 11.20 -28.52 -19.29
N ALA A 23 10.27 -28.80 -18.37
CA ALA A 23 9.28 -27.85 -17.88
C ALA A 23 9.85 -26.79 -16.90
N MET A 24 11.05 -27.02 -16.36
CA MET A 24 11.78 -26.09 -15.48
C MET A 24 12.77 -25.19 -16.25
N ARG A 25 12.79 -25.22 -17.58
CA ARG A 25 13.57 -24.22 -18.32
C ARG A 25 12.94 -22.84 -18.09
N PRO A 26 13.67 -21.85 -17.57
CA PRO A 26 13.17 -20.49 -17.52
C PRO A 26 12.79 -20.10 -18.95
N ALA A 27 11.59 -19.55 -19.12
CA ALA A 27 11.16 -19.00 -20.39
C ALA A 27 12.24 -18.01 -20.89
N PRO A 28 12.51 -17.94 -22.20
CA PRO A 28 13.40 -16.92 -22.72
C PRO A 28 12.92 -15.55 -22.22
N ALA A 29 13.81 -14.84 -21.52
CA ALA A 29 13.46 -13.57 -20.89
C ALA A 29 13.19 -12.56 -22.00
N ALA A 30 11.99 -11.97 -22.03
CA ALA A 30 11.59 -11.04 -23.07
C ALA A 30 12.62 -9.90 -23.28
N PRO A 31 12.79 -9.40 -24.51
CA PRO A 31 13.77 -8.38 -24.82
C PRO A 31 13.44 -7.08 -24.09
N GLU A 32 14.49 -6.35 -23.70
CA GLU A 32 14.36 -5.06 -23.02
C GLU A 32 13.76 -4.03 -23.99
N ALA A 33 12.67 -3.39 -23.58
CA ALA A 33 11.96 -2.44 -24.42
C ALA A 33 11.78 -1.09 -23.72
N VAL A 34 11.77 -0.02 -24.50
CA VAL A 34 11.61 1.36 -24.01
C VAL A 34 10.63 2.08 -24.92
N LEU A 35 9.59 2.68 -24.34
CA LEU A 35 8.69 3.59 -25.04
C LEU A 35 9.11 5.05 -24.83
N LEU A 36 9.35 5.77 -25.92
CA LEU A 36 9.56 7.22 -25.90
C LEU A 36 8.43 7.91 -26.66
N PRO A 37 7.69 8.83 -26.02
CA PRO A 37 6.73 9.66 -26.73
C PRO A 37 7.47 10.68 -27.62
N VAL A 38 6.97 10.85 -28.83
CA VAL A 38 7.39 11.85 -29.82
C VAL A 38 6.19 12.76 -30.02
N GLN A 39 6.23 13.92 -29.37
CA GLN A 39 5.18 14.92 -29.46
C GLN A 39 5.20 15.58 -30.84
N LEU A 40 4.08 15.50 -31.56
CA LEU A 40 3.90 16.18 -32.84
C LEU A 40 3.27 17.56 -32.65
N PRO A 41 3.65 18.58 -33.46
CA PRO A 41 4.68 18.52 -34.49
C PRO A 41 6.11 18.53 -33.95
N ILE A 42 7.06 17.97 -34.70
CA ILE A 42 8.49 18.07 -34.39
C ILE A 42 8.98 19.45 -34.83
N THR A 43 9.11 20.36 -33.87
CA THR A 43 9.56 21.75 -34.06
C THR A 43 10.46 22.18 -32.90
N GLY A 44 11.19 23.30 -33.08
CA GLY A 44 12.05 23.86 -32.04
C GLY A 44 13.24 22.96 -31.72
N THR A 45 13.29 22.43 -30.50
CA THR A 45 14.35 21.54 -29.98
C THR A 45 13.87 20.11 -29.70
N ARG A 46 12.64 19.75 -30.12
CA ARG A 46 12.01 18.46 -29.80
C ARG A 46 12.80 17.26 -30.32
N ASP A 47 13.41 17.38 -31.49
CA ASP A 47 14.35 16.41 -32.06
C ASP A 47 15.51 16.12 -31.10
N THR A 48 16.22 17.16 -30.63
CA THR A 48 17.34 17.00 -29.69
C THR A 48 16.92 16.41 -28.34
N GLN A 49 15.69 16.68 -27.88
CA GLN A 49 15.14 16.08 -26.67
C GLN A 49 14.91 14.58 -26.83
N VAL A 50 14.33 14.17 -27.97
CA VAL A 50 14.13 12.75 -28.31
C VAL A 50 15.49 12.06 -28.48
N GLU A 51 16.46 12.67 -29.16
CA GLU A 51 17.82 12.11 -29.30
C GLU A 51 18.48 11.88 -27.94
N ALA A 52 18.46 12.88 -27.06
CA ALA A 52 19.02 12.77 -25.72
C ALA A 52 18.31 11.68 -24.89
N ALA A 53 16.99 11.57 -25.01
CA ALA A 53 16.19 10.52 -24.38
C ALA A 53 16.59 9.12 -24.84
N VAL A 54 16.77 8.93 -26.15
CA VAL A 54 17.26 7.67 -26.72
C VAL A 54 18.66 7.34 -26.21
N LEU A 55 19.58 8.31 -26.22
CA LEU A 55 20.97 8.09 -25.80
C LEU A 55 21.07 7.67 -24.32
N ARG A 56 20.27 8.27 -23.42
CA ARG A 56 20.25 7.89 -21.99
C ARG A 56 19.83 6.45 -21.74
N ARG A 57 19.01 5.87 -22.62
CA ARG A 57 18.49 4.49 -22.50
C ARG A 57 19.20 3.50 -23.42
N LEU A 58 20.12 3.96 -24.25
CA LEU A 58 20.80 3.13 -25.24
C LEU A 58 21.63 2.01 -24.59
N GLU A 59 22.25 2.27 -23.44
CA GLU A 59 23.03 1.28 -22.70
C GLU A 59 22.15 0.16 -22.15
N ALA A 60 20.98 0.50 -21.60
CA ALA A 60 19.97 -0.46 -21.15
C ALA A 60 19.48 -1.33 -22.33
N LEU A 61 19.12 -0.72 -23.46
CA LEU A 61 18.68 -1.42 -24.67
C LEU A 61 19.76 -2.34 -25.28
N ARG A 62 21.04 -2.16 -24.92
CA ARG A 62 22.19 -2.96 -25.38
C ARG A 62 22.72 -3.93 -24.34
N SER A 63 22.09 -4.01 -23.17
CA SER A 63 22.58 -4.76 -22.02
C SER A 63 22.70 -6.27 -22.26
N ARG A 64 21.92 -6.83 -23.21
CA ARG A 64 21.88 -8.26 -23.53
C ARG A 64 22.52 -8.56 -24.90
N PRO A 65 23.67 -9.27 -24.94
CA PRO A 65 24.38 -9.55 -26.19
C PRO A 65 23.63 -10.44 -27.21
N GLN A 66 22.62 -11.21 -26.75
CA GLN A 66 21.95 -12.23 -27.56
C GLN A 66 20.60 -11.77 -28.14
N GLU A 67 20.05 -10.64 -27.71
CA GLU A 67 18.74 -10.12 -28.17
C GLU A 67 18.82 -8.60 -28.39
N ARG A 68 18.29 -8.11 -29.52
CA ARG A 68 18.22 -6.65 -29.78
C ARG A 68 17.13 -6.05 -28.91
N GLY A 69 17.46 -5.07 -28.08
CA GLY A 69 16.46 -4.26 -27.36
C GLY A 69 15.52 -3.54 -28.33
N VAL A 70 14.30 -3.24 -27.88
CA VAL A 70 13.25 -2.63 -28.71
C VAL A 70 12.98 -1.20 -28.26
N LEU A 71 13.26 -0.24 -29.13
CA LEU A 71 12.90 1.17 -28.93
C LEU A 71 11.60 1.47 -29.66
N VAL A 72 10.53 1.73 -28.91
CA VAL A 72 9.24 2.14 -29.46
C VAL A 72 9.12 3.66 -29.39
N LEU A 73 9.00 4.31 -30.54
CA LEU A 73 8.72 5.73 -30.67
C LEU A 73 7.22 5.91 -30.87
N ARG A 74 6.51 6.43 -29.87
CA ARG A 74 5.07 6.69 -29.94
C ARG A 74 4.81 8.08 -30.48
N PHE A 75 4.12 8.19 -31.60
CA PHE A 75 3.78 9.46 -32.22
C PHE A 75 2.48 9.97 -31.59
N ASP A 76 2.59 11.03 -30.79
CA ASP A 76 1.46 11.67 -30.13
C ASP A 76 1.05 12.92 -30.90
N ALA A 77 -0.05 12.81 -31.64
CA ALA A 77 -0.64 13.92 -32.40
C ALA A 77 -1.77 14.58 -31.58
N PRO A 78 -1.75 15.91 -31.37
CA PRO A 78 -2.95 16.63 -30.98
C PRO A 78 -3.96 16.68 -32.13
N VAL A 79 -5.24 16.88 -31.79
CA VAL A 79 -6.38 16.87 -32.74
C VAL A 79 -6.23 17.91 -33.87
N ASP A 80 -5.42 18.97 -33.67
CA ASP A 80 -5.17 20.07 -34.62
C ASP A 80 -3.66 20.27 -34.92
N ALA A 81 -2.89 19.20 -35.04
CA ALA A 81 -1.44 19.31 -35.19
C ALA A 81 -1.02 20.05 -36.49
N ALA A 82 -0.32 21.18 -36.33
CA ALA A 82 0.48 21.78 -37.40
C ALA A 82 1.53 20.78 -37.94
N GLY A 83 2.08 21.02 -39.13
CA GLY A 83 3.10 20.17 -39.74
C GLY A 83 4.43 20.17 -39.00
N SER A 84 5.09 19.01 -38.92
CA SER A 84 6.47 18.91 -38.42
C SER A 84 7.46 19.53 -39.41
N ASP A 85 8.49 20.21 -38.89
CA ASP A 85 9.52 20.88 -39.68
C ASP A 85 10.41 19.85 -40.39
N PHE A 86 10.73 20.07 -41.67
CA PHE A 86 11.58 19.17 -42.45
C PHE A 86 12.97 18.99 -41.85
N GLY A 87 13.65 20.09 -41.49
CA GLY A 87 15.03 20.06 -41.00
C GLY A 87 15.15 19.27 -39.70
N ARG A 88 14.28 19.54 -38.73
CA ARG A 88 14.22 18.82 -37.44
C ARG A 88 13.85 17.36 -37.60
N SER A 89 12.89 17.06 -38.48
CA SER A 89 12.47 15.69 -38.74
C SER A 89 13.58 14.90 -39.44
N LEU A 90 14.35 15.54 -40.33
CA LEU A 90 15.51 14.96 -41.00
C LEU A 90 16.67 14.70 -40.03
N GLU A 91 16.96 15.62 -39.10
CA GLU A 91 17.98 15.44 -38.06
C GLU A 91 17.67 14.20 -37.21
N LEU A 92 16.45 14.10 -36.67
CA LEU A 92 16.02 12.94 -35.90
C LEU A 92 16.01 11.65 -36.74
N ALA A 93 15.54 11.69 -37.98
CA ALA A 93 15.57 10.54 -38.88
C ALA A 93 17.00 10.05 -39.16
N ARG A 94 17.96 10.97 -39.37
CA ARG A 94 19.38 10.65 -39.54
C ARG A 94 19.98 9.99 -38.29
N PHE A 95 19.60 10.47 -37.12
CA PHE A 95 19.98 9.84 -35.85
C PHE A 95 19.44 8.41 -35.74
N LEU A 96 18.17 8.16 -36.08
CA LEU A 96 17.55 6.83 -35.99
C LEU A 96 18.20 5.80 -36.94
N VAL A 97 18.76 6.23 -38.07
CA VAL A 97 19.49 5.38 -39.02
C VAL A 97 21.01 5.37 -38.79
N ASP A 98 21.50 5.95 -37.70
CA ASP A 98 22.91 5.94 -37.33
C ASP A 98 23.36 4.55 -36.86
N SER A 99 24.61 4.19 -37.16
CA SER A 99 25.33 3.03 -36.61
C SER A 99 25.26 2.92 -35.07
N ARG A 100 25.11 4.04 -34.36
CA ARG A 100 24.87 4.08 -32.91
C ARG A 100 23.62 3.31 -32.49
N LEU A 101 22.68 3.04 -33.39
CA LEU A 101 21.46 2.26 -33.13
C LEU A 101 21.44 0.89 -33.85
N ALA A 102 22.55 0.44 -34.44
CA ALA A 102 22.59 -0.82 -35.20
C ALA A 102 22.28 -2.11 -34.38
N GLY A 103 22.26 -2.02 -33.05
CA GLY A 103 21.95 -3.12 -32.13
C GLY A 103 20.56 -3.03 -31.48
N VAL A 104 19.76 -2.03 -31.83
CA VAL A 104 18.43 -1.77 -31.26
C VAL A 104 17.42 -1.87 -32.40
N LYS A 105 16.31 -2.57 -32.17
CA LYS A 105 15.17 -2.58 -33.08
C LYS A 105 14.34 -1.32 -32.84
N THR A 106 14.19 -0.47 -33.83
CA THR A 106 13.36 0.75 -33.73
C THR A 106 11.97 0.51 -34.29
N VAL A 107 10.94 0.89 -33.54
CA VAL A 107 9.53 0.72 -33.93
C VAL A 107 8.84 2.07 -33.86
N ALA A 108 8.27 2.53 -34.97
CA ALA A 108 7.38 3.69 -34.97
C ALA A 108 5.95 3.21 -34.65
N TRP A 109 5.38 3.69 -33.55
CA TRP A 109 3.97 3.43 -33.21
C TRP A 109 3.14 4.70 -33.42
N LEU A 110 2.19 4.63 -34.35
CA LEU A 110 1.34 5.73 -34.77
C LEU A 110 -0.14 5.41 -34.47
N PRO A 111 -0.60 5.62 -33.23
CA PRO A 111 -1.99 5.33 -32.86
C PRO A 111 -3.00 6.17 -33.66
N GLN A 112 -2.65 7.41 -33.98
CA GLN A 112 -3.49 8.34 -34.76
C GLN A 112 -2.95 8.63 -36.17
N GLY A 113 -1.77 8.11 -36.50
CA GLY A 113 -1.09 8.36 -37.77
C GLY A 113 0.00 9.42 -37.67
N ALA A 114 0.54 9.81 -38.82
CA ALA A 114 1.46 10.94 -38.94
C ALA A 114 1.28 11.61 -40.30
N VAL A 115 1.33 12.95 -40.28
CA VAL A 115 1.26 13.82 -41.44
C VAL A 115 2.45 14.79 -41.44
N GLY A 116 2.77 15.39 -42.58
CA GLY A 116 3.94 16.26 -42.69
C GLY A 116 5.26 15.51 -42.52
N HIS A 117 6.35 16.21 -42.20
CA HIS A 117 7.67 15.58 -42.13
C HIS A 117 7.88 14.59 -40.97
N ALA A 118 6.92 14.45 -40.04
CA ALA A 118 6.93 13.36 -39.07
C ALA A 118 6.91 11.97 -39.74
N VAL A 119 6.34 11.89 -40.95
CA VAL A 119 6.40 10.68 -41.79
C VAL A 119 7.84 10.23 -41.99
N LEU A 120 8.78 11.14 -42.24
CA LEU A 120 10.20 10.82 -42.42
C LEU A 120 10.80 10.09 -41.22
N VAL A 121 10.42 10.48 -40.00
CA VAL A 121 10.89 9.86 -38.76
C VAL A 121 10.32 8.45 -38.60
N ALA A 122 9.05 8.25 -38.96
CA ALA A 122 8.45 6.91 -38.97
C ALA A 122 9.15 5.99 -39.99
N LEU A 123 9.48 6.51 -41.18
CA LEU A 123 10.24 5.78 -42.22
C LEU A 123 11.68 5.44 -41.80
N ALA A 124 12.24 6.17 -40.83
CA ALA A 124 13.57 5.91 -40.27
C ALA A 124 13.60 4.74 -39.25
N CYS A 125 12.45 4.15 -38.93
CA CYS A 125 12.35 3.00 -38.03
C CYS A 125 12.39 1.65 -38.77
N ASP A 126 12.79 0.58 -38.08
CA ASP A 126 12.82 -0.79 -38.63
C ASP A 126 11.41 -1.34 -38.89
N GLU A 127 10.45 -1.04 -37.99
CA GLU A 127 9.05 -1.49 -38.10
C GLU A 127 8.08 -0.33 -37.84
N ILE A 128 6.92 -0.39 -38.49
CA ILE A 128 5.83 0.58 -38.32
C ILE A 128 4.60 -0.15 -37.76
N VAL A 129 4.01 0.40 -36.70
CA VAL A 129 2.78 -0.06 -36.05
C VAL A 129 1.77 1.08 -36.09
N MET A 130 0.53 0.81 -36.51
CA MET A 130 -0.48 1.86 -36.70
C MET A 130 -1.81 1.50 -36.02
N GLY A 131 -2.59 2.52 -35.65
CA GLY A 131 -4.02 2.32 -35.40
C GLY A 131 -4.73 1.82 -36.66
N PRO A 132 -5.79 1.00 -36.56
CA PRO A 132 -6.51 0.50 -37.75
C PRO A 132 -7.02 1.61 -38.67
N ASP A 133 -7.41 2.74 -38.07
CA ASP A 133 -8.02 3.88 -38.75
C ASP A 133 -7.04 5.08 -38.85
N ALA A 134 -5.78 4.88 -38.47
CA ALA A 134 -4.71 5.88 -38.57
C ALA A 134 -4.25 6.07 -40.02
N VAL A 135 -3.72 7.25 -40.35
CA VAL A 135 -3.21 7.55 -41.71
C VAL A 135 -1.73 7.94 -41.65
N LEU A 136 -0.91 7.35 -42.51
CA LEU A 136 0.48 7.74 -42.74
C LEU A 136 0.57 8.53 -44.04
N GLY A 137 0.92 9.81 -43.94
CA GLY A 137 0.96 10.74 -45.07
C GLY A 137 -0.32 11.56 -45.26
N PRO A 138 -0.31 12.57 -46.15
CA PRO A 138 0.83 12.94 -47.00
C PRO A 138 1.92 13.70 -46.23
N ALA A 139 3.17 13.52 -46.62
CA ALA A 139 4.34 14.10 -45.96
C ALA A 139 4.56 15.58 -46.30
N ASN A 140 3.94 16.08 -47.37
CA ASN A 140 4.01 17.48 -47.80
C ASN A 140 2.78 18.32 -47.35
N ALA A 141 1.93 17.80 -46.45
CA ALA A 141 0.65 18.41 -46.06
C ALA A 141 0.74 19.89 -45.60
N HIS A 142 1.94 20.36 -45.23
CA HIS A 142 2.20 21.72 -44.76
C HIS A 142 3.36 22.41 -45.49
N GLU A 143 3.94 21.74 -46.49
CA GLU A 143 5.06 22.25 -47.29
C GLU A 143 4.90 21.69 -48.71
N PRO A 144 4.01 22.29 -49.52
CA PRO A 144 3.62 21.74 -50.82
C PRO A 144 4.74 21.78 -51.86
N ASP A 145 5.69 22.70 -51.70
CA ASP A 145 6.84 22.87 -52.59
C ASP A 145 7.96 21.88 -52.23
N VAL A 146 7.94 20.71 -52.88
CA VAL A 146 8.94 19.65 -52.67
C VAL A 146 10.19 19.92 -53.52
N ASP A 147 11.29 20.25 -52.87
CA ASP A 147 12.60 20.42 -53.52
C ASP A 147 13.38 19.11 -53.71
N GLU A 148 14.50 19.16 -54.44
CA GLU A 148 15.33 17.97 -54.69
C GLU A 148 16.04 17.46 -53.43
N ALA A 149 16.36 18.34 -52.48
CA ALA A 149 17.01 17.96 -51.24
C ALA A 149 16.08 17.09 -50.37
N MET A 150 14.79 17.43 -50.33
CA MET A 150 13.75 16.65 -49.67
C MET A 150 13.60 15.27 -50.33
N ARG A 151 13.52 15.19 -51.67
CA ARG A 151 13.45 13.90 -52.39
C ARG A 151 14.64 13.00 -52.07
N VAL A 152 15.85 13.56 -52.12
CA VAL A 152 17.08 12.81 -51.81
C VAL A 152 17.07 12.32 -50.36
N ALA A 153 16.64 13.15 -49.42
CA ALA A 153 16.55 12.79 -48.01
C ALA A 153 15.59 11.62 -47.75
N TYR A 154 14.35 11.69 -48.27
CA TYR A 154 13.37 10.61 -48.12
C TYR A 154 13.86 9.29 -48.73
N ARG A 155 14.40 9.36 -49.96
CA ARG A 155 14.96 8.19 -50.65
C ARG A 155 16.10 7.55 -49.84
N GLN A 156 17.00 8.38 -49.28
CA GLN A 156 18.15 7.91 -48.52
C GLN A 156 17.75 7.27 -47.18
N ILE A 157 16.83 7.88 -46.43
CA ILE A 157 16.37 7.36 -45.13
C ILE A 157 15.65 6.02 -45.33
N ALA A 158 14.69 5.95 -46.24
CA ALA A 158 13.93 4.73 -46.54
C ALA A 158 14.85 3.58 -46.98
N GLY A 159 15.87 3.88 -47.80
CA GLY A 159 16.83 2.89 -48.29
C GLY A 159 17.69 2.25 -47.20
N ARG A 160 17.88 2.88 -46.04
CA ARG A 160 18.72 2.35 -44.95
C ARG A 160 18.03 1.27 -44.12
N ARG A 161 16.76 1.45 -43.75
CA ARG A 161 16.04 0.56 -42.83
C ARG A 161 15.10 -0.42 -43.56
N ARG A 162 14.72 -0.12 -44.80
CA ARG A 162 13.89 -0.96 -45.69
C ARG A 162 12.51 -1.34 -45.12
N SER A 163 12.02 -0.60 -44.12
CA SER A 163 10.65 -0.74 -43.61
C SER A 163 9.61 -0.35 -44.66
N VAL A 164 9.93 0.69 -45.45
CA VAL A 164 9.13 1.16 -46.58
C VAL A 164 10.04 1.33 -47.80
N PRO A 165 9.64 0.87 -49.00
CA PRO A 165 10.44 1.04 -50.22
C PRO A 165 10.68 2.52 -50.56
N PRO A 166 11.84 2.89 -51.12
CA PRO A 166 12.14 4.28 -51.48
C PRO A 166 11.12 4.92 -52.43
N ALA A 167 10.55 4.15 -53.36
CA ALA A 167 9.48 4.64 -54.25
C ALA A 167 8.23 5.05 -53.46
N VAL A 168 7.82 4.25 -52.46
CA VAL A 168 6.69 4.57 -51.58
C VAL A 168 6.99 5.78 -50.70
N ALA A 169 8.21 5.87 -50.16
CA ALA A 169 8.65 7.04 -49.38
C ALA A 169 8.59 8.34 -50.19
N LEU A 170 8.96 8.29 -51.47
CA LEU A 170 8.85 9.44 -52.38
C LEU A 170 7.39 9.75 -52.72
N ALA A 171 6.54 8.75 -52.98
CA ALA A 171 5.12 8.95 -53.26
C ALA A 171 4.36 9.57 -52.09
N LEU A 172 4.75 9.27 -50.84
CA LEU A 172 4.21 9.92 -49.64
C LEU A 172 4.53 11.44 -49.60
N LEU A 173 5.62 11.87 -50.24
CA LEU A 173 6.11 13.25 -50.23
C LEU A 173 5.70 14.03 -51.47
N ASP A 174 6.04 13.52 -52.65
CA ASP A 174 5.95 14.24 -53.92
C ASP A 174 4.72 13.77 -54.71
N PRO A 175 3.74 14.65 -54.98
CA PRO A 175 2.59 14.33 -55.83
C PRO A 175 2.98 13.98 -57.29
N ALA A 176 4.17 14.33 -57.75
CA ALA A 176 4.66 13.91 -59.07
C ALA A 176 5.16 12.45 -59.09
N ALA A 177 5.46 11.87 -57.92
CA ALA A 177 5.97 10.50 -57.80
C ALA A 177 4.82 9.47 -57.80
N ARG A 178 4.25 9.21 -58.97
CA ARG A 178 3.24 8.17 -59.16
C ARG A 178 3.87 6.79 -59.04
N ILE A 179 3.29 5.96 -58.17
CA ILE A 179 3.76 4.59 -57.96
C ILE A 179 2.67 3.58 -58.26
N VAL A 180 3.11 2.41 -58.68
CA VAL A 180 2.27 1.25 -58.92
C VAL A 180 2.74 0.10 -58.06
N ARG A 181 1.78 -0.68 -57.55
CA ARG A 181 2.02 -1.99 -56.94
C ARG A 181 1.95 -3.03 -58.04
N ALA A 182 3.08 -3.66 -58.34
CA ALA A 182 3.20 -4.75 -59.30
C ALA A 182 3.31 -6.08 -58.55
N SER A 183 2.30 -6.94 -58.72
CA SER A 183 2.35 -8.31 -58.21
C SER A 183 3.16 -9.16 -59.19
N THR A 184 4.32 -9.65 -58.76
CA THR A 184 5.23 -10.49 -59.55
C THR A 184 5.26 -11.92 -58.99
N ASP A 185 5.85 -12.85 -59.74
CA ASP A 185 6.15 -14.21 -59.27
C ASP A 185 7.11 -14.23 -58.07
N ASP A 186 7.99 -13.24 -57.96
CA ASP A 186 8.89 -13.03 -56.82
C ASP A 186 8.26 -12.22 -55.66
N GLY A 187 6.98 -11.88 -55.75
CA GLY A 187 6.22 -11.15 -54.72
C GLY A 187 5.79 -9.75 -55.15
N GLU A 188 5.38 -8.94 -54.18
CA GLU A 188 4.89 -7.58 -54.43
C GLU A 188 6.05 -6.59 -54.56
N GLN A 189 6.07 -5.81 -55.64
CA GLN A 189 7.06 -4.76 -55.87
C GLN A 189 6.38 -3.40 -56.03
N PHE A 190 6.97 -2.38 -55.40
CA PHE A 190 6.52 -0.99 -55.54
C PHE A 190 7.51 -0.24 -56.40
N VAL A 191 7.09 0.12 -57.60
CA VAL A 191 7.90 0.84 -58.58
C VAL A 191 7.20 2.12 -59.01
N GLU A 192 7.98 3.09 -59.48
CA GLU A 192 7.40 4.27 -60.11
C GLU A 192 6.73 3.88 -61.43
N GLU A 193 5.65 4.57 -61.80
CA GLU A 193 4.87 4.25 -63.01
C GLU A 193 5.74 4.27 -64.27
N ARG A 194 6.74 5.16 -64.33
CA ARG A 194 7.73 5.26 -65.42
C ARG A 194 8.68 4.06 -65.53
N ASP A 195 8.90 3.32 -64.45
CA ASP A 195 9.82 2.19 -64.38
C ASP A 195 9.12 0.84 -64.59
N LEU A 196 7.78 0.83 -64.64
CA LEU A 196 6.99 -0.38 -64.88
C LEU A 196 7.35 -1.13 -66.18
N PRO A 197 7.66 -0.47 -67.33
CA PRO A 197 8.11 -1.17 -68.53
C PRO A 197 9.41 -1.94 -68.30
N ALA A 198 10.39 -1.33 -67.62
CA ALA A 198 11.66 -1.98 -67.30
C ALA A 198 11.49 -3.16 -66.33
N LEU A 199 10.52 -3.08 -65.41
CA LEU A 199 10.18 -4.21 -64.53
C LEU A 199 9.61 -5.40 -65.33
N ARG A 200 8.76 -5.14 -66.34
CA ARG A 200 8.19 -6.19 -67.20
C ARG A 200 9.23 -6.90 -68.05
N ASP A 201 10.34 -6.24 -68.36
CA ASP A 201 11.46 -6.84 -69.10
C ASP A 201 12.30 -7.79 -68.22
N THR A 202 12.20 -7.67 -66.89
CA THR A 202 13.02 -8.43 -65.95
C THR A 202 12.24 -9.50 -65.19
N VAL A 203 10.96 -9.28 -64.88
CA VAL A 203 10.14 -10.15 -64.03
C VAL A 203 8.71 -10.26 -64.59
N ALA A 204 8.06 -11.42 -64.44
CA ALA A 204 6.68 -11.62 -64.88
C ALA A 204 5.67 -10.87 -63.99
N VAL A 205 5.09 -9.79 -64.51
CA VAL A 205 4.08 -8.99 -63.80
C VAL A 205 2.68 -9.57 -64.01
N LEU A 206 2.05 -10.03 -62.93
CA LEU A 206 0.72 -10.67 -62.93
C LEU A 206 -0.43 -9.67 -62.79
N ALA A 207 -0.25 -8.65 -61.95
CA ALA A 207 -1.24 -7.61 -61.69
C ALA A 207 -0.55 -6.28 -61.41
N VAL A 208 -1.21 -5.18 -61.76
CA VAL A 208 -0.74 -3.81 -61.49
C VAL A 208 -1.88 -3.02 -60.87
N GLU A 209 -1.64 -2.43 -59.72
CA GLU A 209 -2.56 -1.54 -59.03
C GLU A 209 -1.93 -0.15 -58.91
N GLU A 210 -2.63 0.89 -59.38
CA GLU A 210 -2.19 2.27 -59.20
C GLU A 210 -2.46 2.71 -57.75
N MET A 211 -1.46 3.31 -57.10
CA MET A 211 -1.61 3.74 -55.70
C MET A 211 -2.20 5.14 -55.64
N GLN A 212 -3.31 5.29 -54.91
CA GLN A 212 -4.01 6.55 -54.70
C GLN A 212 -4.35 6.73 -53.20
N PRO A 213 -4.53 7.96 -52.69
CA PRO A 213 -4.47 9.25 -53.39
C PRO A 213 -3.03 9.70 -53.74
N THR A 214 -2.88 10.82 -54.44
CA THR A 214 -1.59 11.45 -54.78
C THR A 214 -1.55 12.89 -54.23
N PRO A 215 -0.60 13.30 -53.36
CA PRO A 215 0.45 12.49 -52.75
C PRO A 215 -0.13 11.35 -51.90
N LEU A 216 0.66 10.30 -51.74
CA LEU A 216 0.22 9.06 -51.12
C LEU A 216 -0.15 9.27 -49.64
N ALA A 217 -1.28 8.70 -49.25
CA ALA A 217 -1.72 8.60 -47.87
C ALA A 217 -2.21 7.18 -47.62
N ILE A 218 -1.60 6.49 -46.66
CA ILE A 218 -1.85 5.07 -46.42
C ILE A 218 -2.57 4.91 -45.08
N GLY A 219 -3.81 4.41 -45.12
CA GLY A 219 -4.54 4.03 -43.91
C GLY A 219 -3.94 2.77 -43.26
N GLY A 220 -4.07 2.62 -41.94
CA GLY A 220 -3.44 1.52 -41.18
C GLY A 220 -3.75 0.13 -41.72
N ARG A 221 -5.05 -0.19 -41.94
CA ARG A 221 -5.46 -1.47 -42.55
C ARG A 221 -4.82 -1.69 -43.92
N ARG A 222 -4.83 -0.66 -44.77
CA ARG A 222 -4.24 -0.73 -46.11
C ARG A 222 -2.72 -0.92 -46.03
N GLY A 223 -2.04 -0.22 -45.15
CA GLY A 223 -0.62 -0.40 -44.90
C GLY A 223 -0.27 -1.81 -44.41
N ARG A 224 -1.16 -2.44 -43.64
CA ARG A 224 -1.01 -3.83 -43.20
C ARG A 224 -1.15 -4.82 -44.35
N GLU A 225 -2.12 -4.61 -45.24
CA GLU A 225 -2.30 -5.40 -46.47
C GLU A 225 -1.11 -5.27 -47.42
N LEU A 226 -0.53 -4.08 -47.51
CA LEU A 226 0.63 -3.78 -48.37
C LEU A 226 1.97 -4.27 -47.80
N GLY A 227 1.98 -4.83 -46.59
CA GLY A 227 3.21 -5.26 -45.91
C GLY A 227 4.09 -4.12 -45.38
N LEU A 228 3.64 -2.87 -45.47
CA LEU A 228 4.35 -1.68 -44.99
C LEU A 228 4.17 -1.47 -43.47
N VAL A 229 3.09 -2.03 -42.90
CA VAL A 229 2.77 -1.98 -41.47
C VAL A 229 2.87 -3.38 -40.86
N ARG A 230 3.64 -3.50 -39.78
CA ARG A 230 3.94 -4.77 -39.10
C ARG A 230 2.73 -5.32 -38.35
N LEU A 231 1.97 -4.48 -37.66
CA LEU A 231 0.75 -4.85 -36.93
C LEU A 231 -0.15 -3.64 -36.69
N LEU A 232 -1.41 -3.90 -36.38
CA LEU A 232 -2.38 -2.87 -36.00
C LEU A 232 -2.58 -2.86 -34.50
N ALA A 233 -2.42 -1.69 -33.86
CA ALA A 233 -2.57 -1.54 -32.42
C ALA A 233 -3.06 -0.13 -32.04
N ARG A 234 -4.08 -0.09 -31.18
CA ARG A 234 -4.69 1.12 -30.59
C ARG A 234 -4.11 1.44 -29.21
N SER A 235 -3.70 0.42 -28.45
CA SER A 235 -3.22 0.57 -27.08
C SER A 235 -1.77 0.10 -26.91
N PRO A 236 -1.04 0.57 -25.88
CA PRO A 236 0.27 0.02 -25.53
C PRO A 236 0.22 -1.49 -25.32
N ALA A 237 -0.84 -2.00 -24.67
CA ALA A 237 -1.02 -3.45 -24.46
C ALA A 237 -1.07 -4.25 -25.77
N GLU A 238 -1.74 -3.73 -26.80
CA GLU A 238 -1.77 -4.35 -28.14
C GLU A 238 -0.40 -4.32 -28.83
N VAL A 239 0.34 -3.22 -28.69
CA VAL A 239 1.72 -3.11 -29.22
C VAL A 239 2.64 -4.10 -28.50
N ALA A 240 2.55 -4.17 -27.17
CA ALA A 240 3.35 -5.08 -26.35
C ALA A 240 3.12 -6.54 -26.77
N ARG A 241 1.85 -6.93 -26.89
CA ARG A 241 1.44 -8.25 -27.37
C ARG A 241 1.95 -8.53 -28.79
N GLY A 242 1.75 -7.59 -29.71
CA GLY A 242 2.13 -7.74 -31.12
C GLY A 242 3.65 -7.82 -31.35
N LEU A 243 4.44 -7.15 -30.51
CA LEU A 243 5.91 -7.17 -30.58
C LEU A 243 6.56 -8.24 -29.69
N GLY A 244 5.80 -8.90 -28.81
CA GLY A 244 6.33 -9.89 -27.87
C GLY A 244 7.18 -9.27 -26.75
N ILE A 245 6.85 -8.06 -26.31
CA ILE A 245 7.56 -7.33 -25.25
C ILE A 245 6.67 -7.18 -24.00
N PRO A 246 7.24 -7.03 -22.80
CA PRO A 246 6.45 -6.93 -21.57
C PRO A 246 5.69 -5.60 -21.54
N GLU A 247 4.39 -5.63 -21.20
CA GLU A 247 3.52 -4.45 -21.23
C GLU A 247 4.02 -3.27 -20.40
N ARG A 248 4.63 -3.56 -19.23
CA ARG A 248 5.29 -2.56 -18.39
C ARG A 248 6.30 -1.69 -19.15
N ALA A 249 6.99 -2.25 -20.15
CA ALA A 249 8.00 -1.55 -20.93
C ALA A 249 7.42 -0.47 -21.85
N LEU A 250 6.10 -0.50 -22.10
CA LEU A 250 5.39 0.48 -22.92
C LEU A 250 4.62 1.53 -22.09
N THR A 251 5.04 1.74 -20.85
CA THR A 251 4.50 2.83 -20.02
C THR A 251 5.38 4.07 -20.19
N ALA A 252 4.94 5.06 -20.99
CA ALA A 252 5.73 6.23 -21.39
C ALA A 252 6.38 6.94 -20.20
N ASP A 253 7.70 7.15 -20.18
CA ASP A 253 8.44 7.67 -19.01
C ASP A 253 8.33 9.21 -18.87
N PRO A 254 7.62 9.76 -17.86
CA PRO A 254 7.51 11.22 -17.68
C PRO A 254 8.84 11.91 -17.35
N ALA A 255 9.88 11.17 -16.96
CA ALA A 255 11.21 11.73 -16.69
C ALA A 255 11.86 12.37 -17.94
N LEU A 256 11.35 12.07 -19.13
CA LEU A 256 11.94 12.49 -20.39
C LEU A 256 11.77 13.99 -20.67
N GLU A 257 10.78 14.65 -20.07
CA GLU A 257 10.45 16.08 -20.27
C GLU A 257 11.19 17.05 -19.32
N GLY A 258 12.19 16.58 -18.56
CA GLY A 258 12.97 17.44 -17.66
C GLY A 258 13.51 16.78 -16.39
N GLY A 259 13.61 15.45 -16.36
CA GLY A 259 14.01 14.68 -15.18
C GLY A 259 12.86 14.41 -14.21
N TRP A 260 13.16 13.70 -13.13
CA TRP A 260 12.18 13.39 -12.09
C TRP A 260 12.01 14.55 -11.10
N ARG A 261 10.79 15.03 -10.95
CA ARG A 261 10.32 15.83 -9.81
C ARG A 261 9.52 14.91 -8.92
N ALA A 262 10.25 14.31 -7.99
CA ALA A 262 9.75 13.20 -7.20
C ALA A 262 9.29 13.66 -5.82
N THR A 263 8.04 13.32 -5.52
CA THR A 263 7.36 13.68 -4.28
C THR A 263 6.87 12.43 -3.58
N GLN A 264 7.13 12.34 -2.27
CA GLN A 264 6.67 11.23 -1.45
C GLN A 264 5.48 11.66 -0.60
N VAL A 265 4.45 10.81 -0.58
CA VAL A 265 3.28 10.94 0.29
C VAL A 265 3.07 9.63 1.05
N ALA A 266 2.74 9.69 2.34
CA ALA A 266 2.61 8.50 3.18
C ALA A 266 1.15 8.15 3.50
N LEU A 267 0.79 6.89 3.28
CA LEU A 267 -0.40 6.25 3.82
C LEU A 267 0.04 5.32 4.95
N SER A 268 -0.11 5.76 6.20
CA SER A 268 0.31 5.00 7.39
C SER A 268 -0.88 4.71 8.30
N GLY A 269 -0.92 3.50 8.85
CA GLY A 269 -2.00 3.06 9.73
C GLY A 269 -3.29 2.70 8.99
N PRO A 270 -4.43 2.60 9.71
CA PRO A 270 -5.70 2.19 9.12
C PRO A 270 -6.20 3.15 8.03
N VAL A 271 -6.82 2.60 6.98
CA VAL A 271 -7.45 3.42 5.93
C VAL A 271 -8.80 3.93 6.42
N THR A 272 -8.93 5.25 6.61
CA THR A 272 -10.18 5.93 6.98
C THR A 272 -10.60 6.95 5.92
N PRO A 273 -11.88 7.38 5.89
CA PRO A 273 -12.33 8.44 4.98
C PRO A 273 -11.50 9.73 5.10
N GLU A 274 -11.16 10.13 6.31
CA GLU A 274 -10.39 11.35 6.59
C GLU A 274 -8.93 11.21 6.13
N ALA A 275 -8.33 10.04 6.35
CA ALA A 275 -6.98 9.74 5.87
C ALA A 275 -6.93 9.79 4.34
N VAL A 276 -7.91 9.19 3.65
CA VAL A 276 -8.01 9.23 2.19
C VAL A 276 -8.22 10.65 1.67
N ALA A 277 -9.10 11.44 2.28
CA ALA A 277 -9.34 12.82 1.89
C ALA A 277 -8.07 13.69 2.01
N ARG A 278 -7.37 13.62 3.16
CA ARG A 278 -6.10 14.34 3.38
C ARG A 278 -5.02 13.89 2.40
N LEU A 279 -4.91 12.58 2.18
CA LEU A 279 -3.93 12.02 1.26
C LEU A 279 -4.17 12.51 -0.16
N ARG A 280 -5.43 12.48 -0.63
CA ARG A 280 -5.80 12.95 -1.96
C ARG A 280 -5.48 14.43 -2.15
N GLU A 281 -5.83 15.27 -1.18
CA GLU A 281 -5.52 16.71 -1.23
C GLU A 281 -4.00 16.96 -1.34
N ARG A 282 -3.19 16.22 -0.57
CA ARG A 282 -1.71 16.32 -0.64
C ARG A 282 -1.16 15.89 -2.00
N MET A 283 -1.67 14.80 -2.56
CA MET A 283 -1.24 14.32 -3.89
C MET A 283 -1.69 15.29 -4.99
N GLU A 284 -2.92 15.80 -4.97
CA GLU A 284 -3.42 16.79 -5.92
C GLU A 284 -2.59 18.08 -5.90
N ARG A 285 -2.22 18.55 -4.69
CA ARG A 285 -1.33 19.70 -4.52
C ARG A 285 0.05 19.44 -5.12
N ALA A 286 0.67 18.30 -4.79
CA ALA A 286 1.98 17.93 -5.33
C ALA A 286 1.98 17.86 -6.87
N ILE A 287 0.92 17.30 -7.46
CA ILE A 287 0.75 17.25 -8.92
C ILE A 287 0.62 18.66 -9.51
N THR A 288 -0.15 19.54 -8.86
CA THR A 288 -0.32 20.94 -9.28
C THR A 288 0.99 21.73 -9.20
N GLU A 289 1.85 21.42 -8.23
CA GLU A 289 3.19 21.99 -8.06
C GLU A 289 4.23 21.44 -9.06
N GLY A 290 3.80 20.54 -9.97
CA GLY A 290 4.64 20.02 -11.05
C GLY A 290 5.37 18.71 -10.75
N THR A 291 4.92 17.95 -9.75
CA THR A 291 5.37 16.56 -9.51
C THR A 291 5.05 15.68 -10.71
N ASN A 292 6.03 14.97 -11.25
CA ASN A 292 5.85 13.96 -12.30
C ASN A 292 6.20 12.53 -11.83
N PHE A 293 6.68 12.37 -10.58
CA PHE A 293 6.87 11.09 -9.90
C PHE A 293 6.25 11.14 -8.50
N LEU A 294 5.18 10.39 -8.28
CA LEU A 294 4.47 10.32 -7.02
C LEU A 294 4.76 8.98 -6.33
N CYS A 295 5.58 9.02 -5.29
CA CYS A 295 5.88 7.87 -4.45
C CYS A 295 4.86 7.78 -3.30
N LEU A 296 3.92 6.85 -3.38
CA LEU A 296 2.99 6.56 -2.29
C LEU A 296 3.62 5.52 -1.34
N ARG A 297 4.14 5.96 -0.19
CA ARG A 297 4.64 5.06 0.85
C ARG A 297 3.47 4.45 1.60
N ILE A 298 3.26 3.14 1.48
CA ILE A 298 2.15 2.42 2.10
C ILE A 298 2.68 1.55 3.23
N ASP A 299 2.19 1.85 4.44
CA ASP A 299 2.43 1.06 5.64
C ASP A 299 1.09 0.93 6.38
N SER A 300 0.23 0.04 5.88
CA SER A 300 -1.17 0.00 6.26
C SER A 300 -1.69 -1.44 6.38
N PRO A 301 -2.39 -1.75 7.49
CA PRO A 301 -3.10 -3.02 7.62
C PRO A 301 -4.43 -3.06 6.85
N GLY A 302 -4.77 -2.02 6.07
CA GLY A 302 -6.11 -1.84 5.49
C GLY A 302 -7.02 -1.02 6.41
N GLY A 303 -8.33 -1.08 6.20
CA GLY A 303 -9.29 -0.33 7.03
C GLY A 303 -10.69 -0.32 6.45
N ALA A 304 -11.04 0.74 5.73
CA ALA A 304 -12.33 0.89 5.06
C ALA A 304 -12.21 0.54 3.56
N PRO A 305 -12.63 -0.67 3.12
CA PRO A 305 -12.43 -1.12 1.75
C PRO A 305 -13.07 -0.22 0.69
N GLU A 306 -14.21 0.38 1.02
CA GLU A 306 -14.91 1.31 0.15
C GLU A 306 -14.07 2.57 -0.10
N GLN A 307 -13.36 3.07 0.92
CA GLN A 307 -12.48 4.25 0.80
C GLN A 307 -11.16 3.92 0.10
N SER A 308 -10.60 2.73 0.36
CA SER A 308 -9.46 2.20 -0.38
C SER A 308 -9.76 2.13 -1.88
N LEU A 309 -10.95 1.68 -2.27
CA LEU A 309 -11.37 1.64 -3.68
C LEU A 309 -11.59 3.03 -4.28
N VAL A 310 -12.08 4.00 -3.52
CA VAL A 310 -12.18 5.40 -3.98
C VAL A 310 -10.79 5.94 -4.31
N LEU A 311 -9.82 5.74 -3.41
CA LEU A 311 -8.44 6.16 -3.61
C LEU A 311 -7.78 5.41 -4.79
N ALA A 312 -7.96 4.09 -4.86
CA ALA A 312 -7.44 3.24 -5.92
C ALA A 312 -7.96 3.68 -7.30
N ASN A 313 -9.26 3.97 -7.43
CA ASN A 313 -9.83 4.47 -8.68
C ASN A 313 -9.30 5.85 -9.07
N TRP A 314 -9.09 6.74 -8.10
CA TRP A 314 -8.49 8.04 -8.36
C TRP A 314 -7.04 7.90 -8.86
N LEU A 315 -6.23 7.06 -8.21
CA LEU A 315 -4.85 6.77 -8.62
C LEU A 315 -4.81 6.16 -10.03
N ALA A 316 -5.69 5.20 -10.30
CA ALA A 316 -5.78 4.56 -11.61
C ALA A 316 -6.18 5.52 -12.73
N GLY A 317 -6.94 6.57 -12.41
CA GLY A 317 -7.36 7.60 -13.37
C GLY A 317 -6.29 8.64 -13.70
N LEU A 318 -5.15 8.65 -13.00
CA LEU A 318 -4.03 9.53 -13.34
C LEU A 318 -3.36 9.05 -14.63
N ASP A 319 -3.02 10.01 -15.50
CA ASP A 319 -2.28 9.72 -16.73
C ASP A 319 -0.82 9.35 -16.41
N PRO A 320 -0.39 8.09 -16.63
CA PRO A 320 0.97 7.67 -16.32
C PRO A 320 2.04 8.40 -17.14
N ALA A 321 1.69 9.00 -18.27
CA ALA A 321 2.60 9.81 -19.08
C ALA A 321 2.87 11.19 -18.47
N ARG A 322 1.99 11.68 -17.58
CA ARG A 322 2.14 12.95 -16.87
C ARG A 322 2.70 12.77 -15.47
N VAL A 323 2.20 11.78 -14.73
CA VAL A 323 2.61 11.50 -13.36
C VAL A 323 2.76 10.00 -13.17
N ARG A 324 3.99 9.53 -12.96
CA ARG A 324 4.24 8.13 -12.58
C ARG A 324 3.88 7.94 -11.12
N THR A 325 2.96 7.03 -10.82
CA THR A 325 2.62 6.61 -9.46
C THR A 325 3.33 5.33 -9.07
N VAL A 326 4.11 5.38 -7.98
CA VAL A 326 4.85 4.22 -7.46
C VAL A 326 4.43 3.95 -6.03
N ALA A 327 3.87 2.78 -5.77
CA ALA A 327 3.61 2.31 -4.42
C ALA A 327 4.89 1.76 -3.81
N TRP A 328 5.34 2.33 -2.69
CA TRP A 328 6.49 1.84 -1.92
C TRP A 328 6.00 1.20 -0.62
N VAL A 329 6.18 -0.10 -0.47
CA VAL A 329 5.73 -0.88 0.69
C VAL A 329 6.93 -1.32 1.53
N PRO A 330 7.32 -0.56 2.57
CA PRO A 330 8.42 -0.95 3.45
C PRO A 330 8.05 -2.10 4.40
N ARG A 331 6.80 -2.20 4.85
CA ARG A 331 6.40 -3.24 5.81
C ARG A 331 5.15 -3.99 5.38
N GLU A 332 4.04 -3.29 5.16
CA GLU A 332 2.80 -3.97 4.81
C GLU A 332 1.80 -3.12 4.03
N ALA A 333 1.06 -3.78 3.15
CA ALA A 333 -0.14 -3.30 2.48
C ALA A 333 -1.18 -4.44 2.51
N ARG A 334 -1.84 -4.64 3.66
CA ARG A 334 -2.76 -5.77 3.89
C ARG A 334 -4.19 -5.46 3.46
N GLY A 335 -4.98 -6.51 3.22
CA GLY A 335 -6.41 -6.39 2.91
C GLY A 335 -6.66 -5.40 1.78
N ASP A 336 -7.54 -4.43 2.02
CA ASP A 336 -7.91 -3.40 1.07
C ASP A 336 -6.78 -2.41 0.72
N ALA A 337 -5.76 -2.24 1.56
CA ALA A 337 -4.59 -1.41 1.23
C ALA A 337 -3.75 -2.03 0.09
N ALA A 338 -3.82 -3.35 -0.11
CA ALA A 338 -3.18 -4.00 -1.26
C ALA A 338 -3.77 -3.49 -2.59
N LEU A 339 -5.08 -3.21 -2.63
CA LEU A 339 -5.74 -2.68 -3.82
C LEU A 339 -5.28 -1.26 -4.14
N VAL A 340 -5.04 -0.44 -3.11
CA VAL A 340 -4.45 0.91 -3.28
C VAL A 340 -3.05 0.79 -3.90
N ALA A 341 -2.22 -0.11 -3.35
CA ALA A 341 -0.87 -0.33 -3.86
C ALA A 341 -0.86 -0.80 -5.32
N LEU A 342 -1.77 -1.69 -5.69
CA LEU A 342 -1.88 -2.26 -7.04
C LEU A 342 -2.57 -1.35 -8.06
N ALA A 343 -3.22 -0.28 -7.60
CA ALA A 343 -3.77 0.75 -8.47
C ALA A 343 -2.71 1.76 -8.95
N CYS A 344 -1.54 1.81 -8.29
CA CYS A 344 -0.39 2.55 -8.80
C CYS A 344 0.16 1.94 -10.09
N ASP A 345 0.98 2.70 -10.81
CA ASP A 345 1.64 2.23 -12.02
C ASP A 345 2.57 1.06 -11.73
N GLU A 346 3.35 1.20 -10.67
CA GLU A 346 4.33 0.22 -10.23
C GLU A 346 4.30 0.02 -8.72
N LEU A 347 4.64 -1.20 -8.30
CA LEU A 347 4.77 -1.61 -6.91
C LEU A 347 6.24 -1.90 -6.61
N VAL A 348 6.74 -1.32 -5.53
CA VAL A 348 8.09 -1.58 -5.01
C VAL A 348 7.96 -1.98 -3.55
N MET A 349 8.66 -3.05 -3.16
CA MET A 349 8.53 -3.65 -1.84
C MET A 349 9.88 -3.89 -1.18
N GLN A 350 9.92 -3.89 0.15
CA GLN A 350 11.03 -4.55 0.85
C GLN A 350 10.92 -6.08 0.75
N PRO A 351 12.04 -6.83 0.83
CA PRO A 351 12.03 -8.29 0.67
C PRO A 351 11.06 -9.03 1.60
N ALA A 352 10.92 -8.55 2.84
CA ALA A 352 10.04 -9.13 3.86
C ALA A 352 8.70 -8.39 4.00
N ALA A 353 8.46 -7.36 3.19
CA ALA A 353 7.19 -6.63 3.24
C ALA A 353 6.05 -7.50 2.74
N VAL A 354 4.86 -7.34 3.31
CA VAL A 354 3.69 -8.17 3.00
C VAL A 354 2.67 -7.39 2.20
N ILE A 355 2.17 -7.97 1.10
CA ILE A 355 1.01 -7.46 0.35
C ILE A 355 -0.13 -8.48 0.34
N GLY A 356 -1.35 -7.99 0.51
CA GLY A 356 -2.56 -8.83 0.56
C GLY A 356 -2.73 -9.55 1.89
N GLY A 357 -3.54 -10.61 1.86
CA GLY A 357 -3.94 -11.40 3.00
C GLY A 357 -4.99 -10.68 3.86
N GLU A 358 -5.24 -11.25 5.03
CA GLU A 358 -6.14 -10.66 6.02
C GLU A 358 -5.57 -9.36 6.60
N GLY A 359 -6.44 -8.37 6.78
CA GLY A 359 -6.13 -7.06 7.32
C GLY A 359 -7.15 -6.58 8.35
N ALA A 360 -7.12 -5.28 8.65
CA ALA A 360 -7.94 -4.64 9.67
C ALA A 360 -9.46 -4.79 9.39
N ALA A 361 -9.86 -4.82 8.12
CA ALA A 361 -11.24 -5.12 7.72
C ALA A 361 -11.47 -6.62 7.46
N GLY A 362 -12.60 -7.12 7.95
CA GLY A 362 -13.18 -8.37 7.47
C GLY A 362 -13.89 -8.17 6.13
N ILE A 363 -13.35 -8.76 5.06
CA ILE A 363 -13.87 -8.69 3.70
C ILE A 363 -14.46 -10.06 3.33
N SER A 364 -15.77 -10.22 3.50
CA SER A 364 -16.47 -11.49 3.24
C SER A 364 -17.92 -11.24 2.78
N GLY A 365 -18.53 -12.25 2.15
CA GLY A 365 -19.92 -12.21 1.69
C GLY A 365 -20.19 -10.99 0.79
N ARG A 366 -21.29 -10.26 1.07
CA ARG A 366 -21.70 -9.08 0.27
C ARG A 366 -20.61 -8.02 0.10
N ARG A 367 -19.73 -7.85 1.08
CA ARG A 367 -18.62 -6.88 0.98
C ARG A 367 -17.53 -7.34 0.02
N ALA A 368 -17.24 -8.64 -0.02
CA ALA A 368 -16.33 -9.21 -1.01
C ALA A 368 -16.88 -9.01 -2.43
N ASP A 369 -18.18 -9.25 -2.63
CA ASP A 369 -18.85 -9.04 -3.91
C ASP A 369 -18.77 -7.57 -4.37
N SER A 370 -19.04 -6.61 -3.47
CA SER A 370 -18.97 -5.19 -3.80
C SER A 370 -17.55 -4.75 -4.16
N VAL A 371 -16.54 -5.26 -3.45
CA VAL A 371 -15.12 -5.00 -3.76
C VAL A 371 -14.76 -5.56 -5.13
N ALA A 372 -15.19 -6.78 -5.44
CA ALA A 372 -14.93 -7.41 -6.73
C ALA A 372 -15.53 -6.60 -7.89
N VAL A 373 -16.79 -6.19 -7.78
CA VAL A 373 -17.47 -5.40 -8.82
C VAL A 373 -16.80 -4.04 -8.99
N ALA A 374 -16.50 -3.33 -7.90
CA ALA A 374 -15.88 -2.02 -7.94
C ALA A 374 -14.47 -2.06 -8.56
N TRP A 375 -13.65 -3.07 -8.22
CA TRP A 375 -12.31 -3.23 -8.81
C TRP A 375 -12.38 -3.55 -10.31
N ARG A 376 -13.24 -4.50 -10.70
CA ARG A 376 -13.42 -4.90 -12.10
C ARG A 376 -13.91 -3.74 -12.98
N GLY A 377 -14.92 -3.00 -12.52
CA GLY A 377 -15.48 -1.85 -13.25
C GLY A 377 -14.63 -0.58 -13.17
N GLY A 378 -13.71 -0.51 -12.21
CA GLY A 378 -12.85 0.64 -11.95
C GLY A 378 -11.43 0.41 -12.44
N VAL A 379 -10.51 0.22 -11.50
CA VAL A 379 -9.06 0.08 -11.72
C VAL A 379 -8.71 -0.89 -12.84
N ALA A 380 -9.25 -2.11 -12.84
CA ALA A 380 -8.89 -3.13 -13.84
C ALA A 380 -9.23 -2.67 -15.27
N ARG A 381 -10.39 -2.05 -15.46
CA ARG A 381 -10.83 -1.52 -16.76
C ARG A 381 -10.06 -0.26 -17.17
N ILE A 382 -9.82 0.66 -16.24
CA ILE A 382 -9.08 1.90 -16.53
C ILE A 382 -7.64 1.58 -16.96
N ARG A 383 -7.04 0.55 -16.35
CA ARG A 383 -5.64 0.19 -16.55
C ARG A 383 -5.42 -0.94 -17.56
N ASP A 384 -6.49 -1.52 -18.11
CA ASP A 384 -6.46 -2.69 -19.00
C ASP A 384 -5.65 -3.87 -18.42
N ARG A 385 -5.81 -4.14 -17.11
CA ARG A 385 -5.06 -5.18 -16.36
C ARG A 385 -5.97 -6.33 -15.95
N SER A 386 -5.36 -7.52 -15.78
CA SER A 386 -6.06 -8.65 -15.15
C SER A 386 -6.56 -8.29 -13.76
N TRP A 387 -7.79 -8.67 -13.44
CA TRP A 387 -8.40 -8.41 -12.14
C TRP A 387 -8.25 -9.57 -11.14
N SER A 388 -7.90 -10.77 -11.60
CA SER A 388 -7.89 -11.97 -10.76
C SER A 388 -6.85 -11.93 -9.65
N LEU A 389 -5.58 -11.63 -9.96
CA LEU A 389 -4.53 -11.62 -8.94
C LEU A 389 -4.73 -10.51 -7.88
N PRO A 390 -5.02 -9.24 -8.22
CA PRO A 390 -5.32 -8.21 -7.22
C PRO A 390 -6.49 -8.59 -6.30
N LEU A 391 -7.56 -9.16 -6.85
CA LEU A 391 -8.70 -9.59 -6.04
C LEU A 391 -8.39 -10.82 -5.20
N ALA A 392 -7.55 -11.74 -5.65
CA ALA A 392 -7.20 -12.94 -4.88
C ALA A 392 -6.32 -12.62 -3.67
N LEU A 393 -5.61 -11.50 -3.67
CA LEU A 393 -4.90 -10.99 -2.50
C LEU A 393 -5.84 -10.55 -1.37
N VAL A 394 -7.11 -10.27 -1.67
CA VAL A 394 -8.02 -9.59 -0.74
C VAL A 394 -9.29 -10.40 -0.47
N LEU A 395 -9.78 -11.13 -1.47
CA LEU A 395 -11.04 -11.84 -1.39
C LEU A 395 -10.85 -13.29 -0.96
N PRO A 396 -11.63 -13.78 0.03
CA PRO A 396 -11.60 -15.17 0.42
C PRO A 396 -12.19 -16.06 -0.69
N GLY A 397 -11.60 -17.25 -0.88
CA GLY A 397 -12.15 -18.28 -1.76
C GLY A 397 -11.80 -18.12 -3.25
N LEU A 398 -11.24 -16.98 -3.68
CA LEU A 398 -10.85 -16.80 -5.07
C LEU A 398 -9.57 -17.59 -5.38
N VAL A 399 -9.65 -18.53 -6.33
CA VAL A 399 -8.52 -19.33 -6.78
C VAL A 399 -7.95 -18.73 -8.05
N VAL A 400 -6.64 -18.52 -8.08
CA VAL A 400 -5.93 -17.98 -9.22
C VAL A 400 -4.85 -18.96 -9.66
N ARG A 401 -4.76 -19.14 -10.98
CA ARG A 401 -3.81 -20.06 -11.61
C ARG A 401 -2.87 -19.27 -12.50
N ARG A 402 -1.61 -19.69 -12.49
CA ARG A 402 -0.61 -19.19 -13.44
C ARG A 402 -1.02 -19.66 -14.84
N ALA A 403 -1.09 -18.77 -15.80
CA ALA A 403 -1.33 -19.07 -17.20
C ALA A 403 -0.16 -18.57 -18.06
N VAL A 404 0.17 -19.32 -19.11
CA VAL A 404 1.23 -18.95 -20.07
C VAL A 404 0.63 -18.84 -21.46
N GLU A 405 0.81 -17.72 -22.13
CA GLU A 405 0.32 -17.52 -23.49
C GLU A 405 1.15 -18.34 -24.49
N GLN A 406 0.46 -19.14 -25.30
CA GLN A 406 1.02 -19.94 -26.38
C GLN A 406 1.40 -19.02 -27.53
N GLY A 407 2.69 -18.77 -27.69
CA GLY A 407 3.25 -17.93 -28.75
C GLY A 407 4.29 -16.95 -28.21
N SER A 408 3.91 -16.10 -27.26
CA SER A 408 4.82 -15.12 -26.64
C SER A 408 5.56 -15.67 -25.41
N GLY A 409 5.03 -16.70 -24.75
CA GLY A 409 5.53 -17.17 -23.46
C GLY A 409 5.20 -16.22 -22.29
N ARG A 410 4.35 -15.21 -22.50
CA ARG A 410 3.89 -14.27 -21.46
C ARG A 410 3.20 -15.04 -20.33
N VAL A 411 3.51 -14.66 -19.10
CA VAL A 411 2.89 -15.22 -17.89
C VAL A 411 1.87 -14.23 -17.36
N ASP A 412 0.68 -14.72 -17.00
CA ASP A 412 -0.35 -13.95 -16.31
C ASP A 412 -1.11 -14.87 -15.34
N TYR A 413 -2.05 -14.31 -14.58
CA TYR A 413 -2.69 -14.97 -13.45
C TYR A 413 -4.19 -14.80 -13.50
N PHE A 414 -4.90 -15.88 -13.83
CA PHE A 414 -6.34 -15.85 -14.02
C PHE A 414 -7.07 -16.76 -13.04
N SER A 415 -8.23 -16.28 -12.61
CA SER A 415 -9.30 -17.12 -12.10
C SER A 415 -10.01 -17.80 -13.26
N ASP A 416 -10.71 -18.90 -12.96
CA ASP A 416 -11.48 -19.63 -13.98
C ASP A 416 -12.57 -18.72 -14.60
N ASP A 417 -13.14 -17.80 -13.82
CA ASP A 417 -14.14 -16.82 -14.26
C ASP A 417 -13.56 -15.80 -15.25
N GLU A 418 -12.37 -15.24 -14.96
CA GLU A 418 -11.74 -14.26 -15.85
C GLU A 418 -11.35 -14.92 -17.17
N LEU A 419 -10.70 -16.09 -17.10
CA LEU A 419 -10.25 -16.80 -18.29
C LEU A 419 -11.42 -17.22 -19.19
N ALA A 420 -12.54 -17.65 -18.59
CA ALA A 420 -13.73 -18.05 -19.35
C ALA A 420 -14.38 -16.88 -20.11
N ALA A 421 -14.27 -15.66 -19.59
CA ALA A 421 -14.84 -14.46 -20.19
C ALA A 421 -13.99 -13.86 -21.31
N ARG A 422 -12.76 -14.34 -21.52
CA ARG A 422 -11.82 -13.81 -22.51
C ARG A 422 -12.00 -14.45 -23.89
N GLU A 423 -11.81 -13.64 -24.93
CA GLU A 423 -11.82 -14.10 -26.33
C GLU A 423 -10.57 -14.91 -26.69
N ASP A 424 -9.42 -14.60 -26.09
CA ASP A 424 -8.12 -15.22 -26.35
C ASP A 424 -7.84 -16.47 -25.49
N ARG A 425 -8.85 -17.01 -24.80
CA ARG A 425 -8.70 -18.09 -23.80
C ARG A 425 -7.98 -19.33 -24.31
N ASP A 426 -8.18 -19.70 -25.57
CA ASP A 426 -7.57 -20.89 -26.18
C ASP A 426 -6.06 -20.71 -26.41
N GLY A 427 -5.59 -19.47 -26.39
CA GLY A 427 -4.18 -19.11 -26.45
C GLY A 427 -3.44 -19.27 -25.11
N TRP A 428 -4.10 -19.65 -24.02
CA TRP A 428 -3.49 -19.73 -22.69
C TRP A 428 -3.36 -21.17 -22.19
N GLN A 429 -2.16 -21.56 -21.77
CA GLN A 429 -1.92 -22.80 -21.07
C GLN A 429 -1.95 -22.56 -19.56
N VAL A 430 -2.98 -23.09 -18.91
CA VAL A 430 -3.18 -22.97 -17.45
C VAL A 430 -2.28 -23.97 -16.71
N GLY A 431 -1.53 -23.46 -15.75
CA GLY A 431 -0.64 -24.19 -14.86
C GLY A 431 -1.18 -24.32 -13.44
N ALA A 432 -0.27 -24.40 -12.46
CA ALA A 432 -0.61 -24.61 -11.07
C ALA A 432 -1.37 -23.42 -10.44
N ALA A 433 -2.24 -23.74 -9.49
CA ALA A 433 -2.89 -22.74 -8.63
C ALA A 433 -1.86 -22.13 -7.67
N LEU A 434 -1.93 -20.82 -7.47
CA LEU A 434 -1.11 -20.12 -6.47
C LEU A 434 -1.60 -20.36 -5.05
N GLY A 435 -2.89 -20.65 -4.92
CA GLY A 435 -3.58 -20.85 -3.65
C GLY A 435 -5.02 -20.36 -3.74
N THR A 436 -5.68 -20.32 -2.58
CA THR A 436 -7.01 -19.77 -2.40
C THR A 436 -6.89 -18.49 -1.60
N GLY A 437 -7.53 -17.42 -2.06
CA GLY A 437 -7.51 -16.12 -1.39
C GLY A 437 -8.12 -16.15 0.02
N PRO A 438 -7.81 -15.14 0.87
CA PRO A 438 -6.97 -13.99 0.56
C PRO A 438 -5.48 -14.35 0.61
N LEU A 439 -4.79 -14.18 -0.51
CA LEU A 439 -3.37 -14.53 -0.67
C LEU A 439 -2.49 -13.48 0.02
N SER A 440 -1.50 -13.93 0.79
CA SER A 440 -0.48 -13.06 1.40
C SER A 440 0.86 -13.35 0.75
N LEU A 441 1.48 -12.33 0.16
CA LEU A 441 2.76 -12.45 -0.53
C LEU A 441 3.80 -11.57 0.16
N ASP A 442 5.02 -12.09 0.31
CA ASP A 442 6.16 -11.26 0.68
C ASP A 442 6.75 -10.57 -0.58
N GLY A 443 7.66 -9.63 -0.39
CA GLY A 443 8.28 -8.88 -1.49
C GLY A 443 8.96 -9.80 -2.51
N ARG A 444 9.68 -10.83 -2.05
CA ARG A 444 10.36 -11.80 -2.94
C ARG A 444 9.36 -12.56 -3.81
N ARG A 445 8.28 -13.06 -3.20
CA ARG A 445 7.24 -13.77 -3.93
C ARG A 445 6.49 -12.82 -4.87
N ALA A 446 6.26 -11.57 -4.49
CA ALA A 446 5.66 -10.58 -5.36
C ALA A 446 6.54 -10.29 -6.61
N GLU A 447 7.86 -10.27 -6.47
CA GLU A 447 8.80 -10.15 -7.61
C GLU A 447 8.80 -11.38 -8.51
N GLU A 448 8.82 -12.60 -7.93
CA GLU A 448 8.72 -13.84 -8.69
C GLU A 448 7.44 -13.90 -9.54
N LEU A 449 6.35 -13.34 -9.01
CA LEU A 449 5.06 -13.25 -9.69
C LEU A 449 4.95 -12.04 -10.62
N GLN A 450 6.01 -11.25 -10.77
CA GLN A 450 6.03 -10.01 -11.57
C GLN A 450 4.98 -8.97 -11.13
N LEU A 451 4.55 -9.05 -9.87
CA LEU A 451 3.63 -8.09 -9.25
C LEU A 451 4.40 -6.85 -8.76
N ALA A 452 5.56 -7.06 -8.14
CA ALA A 452 6.48 -5.99 -7.78
C ALA A 452 7.45 -5.71 -8.93
N ALA A 453 7.58 -4.44 -9.32
CA ALA A 453 8.54 -3.99 -10.31
C ALA A 453 9.99 -4.11 -9.79
N HIS A 454 10.17 -3.79 -8.50
CA HIS A 454 11.44 -3.87 -7.81
C HIS A 454 11.26 -4.33 -6.36
N VAL A 455 12.21 -5.12 -5.88
CA VAL A 455 12.40 -5.39 -4.45
C VAL A 455 13.68 -4.72 -3.99
N VAL A 456 13.59 -3.82 -3.02
CA VAL A 456 14.72 -3.01 -2.54
C VAL A 456 14.74 -2.96 -1.02
N ASP A 457 15.93 -2.88 -0.43
CA ASP A 457 16.07 -2.91 1.03
C ASP A 457 15.62 -1.61 1.71
N ASP A 458 15.74 -0.47 1.02
CA ASP A 458 15.48 0.85 1.57
C ASP A 458 15.07 1.88 0.51
N LEU A 459 14.77 3.10 0.97
CA LEU A 459 14.43 4.21 0.11
C LEU A 459 15.58 4.59 -0.84
N GLY A 460 16.83 4.34 -0.45
CA GLY A 460 18.00 4.54 -1.29
C GLY A 460 18.05 3.57 -2.47
N GLY A 461 17.62 2.32 -2.27
CA GLY A 461 17.41 1.32 -3.30
C GLY A 461 16.32 1.75 -4.30
N LEU A 462 15.19 2.26 -3.80
CA LEU A 462 14.13 2.81 -4.65
C LEU A 462 14.64 3.96 -5.52
N ARG A 463 15.39 4.90 -4.94
CA ARG A 463 15.99 6.03 -5.68
C ARG A 463 16.94 5.55 -6.78
N ARG A 464 17.76 4.54 -6.51
CA ARG A 464 18.65 3.94 -7.52
C ARG A 464 17.88 3.23 -8.63
N ALA A 465 16.81 2.51 -8.29
CA ALA A 465 15.99 1.78 -9.27
C ALA A 465 15.37 2.72 -10.31
N TYR A 466 14.94 3.91 -9.90
CA TYR A 466 14.32 4.91 -10.80
C TYR A 466 15.24 6.04 -11.25
N GLY A 467 16.50 6.08 -10.80
CA GLY A 467 17.44 7.16 -11.13
C GLY A 467 17.02 8.53 -10.58
N LEU A 468 16.49 8.57 -9.36
CA LEU A 468 16.03 9.81 -8.72
C LEU A 468 17.22 10.62 -8.21
N GLU A 469 17.50 11.75 -8.88
CA GLU A 469 18.49 12.74 -8.46
C GLU A 469 17.90 13.62 -7.33
N GLY A 470 18.54 13.65 -6.16
CA GLY A 470 18.07 14.43 -5.00
C GLY A 470 17.14 13.67 -4.03
N GLU A 471 16.91 14.25 -2.84
CA GLU A 471 15.99 13.70 -1.85
C GLU A 471 14.54 13.81 -2.35
N LEU A 472 13.73 12.78 -2.07
CA LEU A 472 12.29 12.84 -2.33
C LEU A 472 11.71 13.98 -1.51
N ALA A 473 11.09 14.96 -2.18
CA ALA A 473 10.36 16.00 -1.47
C ALA A 473 9.23 15.32 -0.69
N LEU A 474 9.40 15.24 0.63
CA LEU A 474 8.33 14.79 1.51
C LEU A 474 7.30 15.91 1.57
N VAL A 475 6.07 15.63 1.18
CA VAL A 475 4.94 16.50 1.54
C VAL A 475 4.75 16.30 3.04
N GLU A 476 5.48 17.08 3.83
CA GLU A 476 5.51 16.92 5.27
C GLU A 476 4.08 17.00 5.82
N PRO A 477 3.71 16.06 6.71
CA PRO A 477 2.50 16.22 7.51
C PRO A 477 2.58 17.56 8.25
N GLY A 478 1.47 18.30 8.32
CA GLY A 478 1.43 19.53 9.10
C GLY A 478 1.80 19.27 10.57
N TRP A 479 2.11 20.32 11.33
CA TRP A 479 2.38 20.16 12.77
C TRP A 479 1.23 19.45 13.50
N ALA A 480 -0.01 19.68 13.05
CA ALA A 480 -1.19 19.00 13.54
C ALA A 480 -1.13 17.50 13.25
N ASP A 481 -0.80 17.10 12.02
CA ASP A 481 -0.68 15.69 11.64
C ASP A 481 0.43 14.98 12.43
N ARG A 482 1.58 15.65 12.66
CA ARG A 482 2.64 15.11 13.52
C ARG A 482 2.19 14.91 14.96
N LEU A 483 1.41 15.84 15.51
CA LEU A 483 0.83 15.70 16.85
C LEU A 483 -0.16 14.54 16.89
N LEU A 484 -0.99 14.38 15.86
CA LEU A 484 -1.96 13.29 15.75
C LEU A 484 -1.26 11.93 15.65
N GLU A 485 -0.27 11.80 14.77
CA GLU A 485 0.54 10.58 14.63
C GLU A 485 1.30 10.24 15.93
N ALA A 486 1.86 11.25 16.60
CA ALA A 486 2.52 11.06 17.89
C ALA A 486 1.53 10.55 18.95
N LEU A 487 0.36 11.18 19.07
CA LEU A 487 -0.71 10.80 20.01
C LEU A 487 -1.22 9.38 19.77
N ALA A 488 -1.29 8.93 18.50
CA ALA A 488 -1.68 7.57 18.16
C ALA A 488 -0.58 6.52 18.28
N SER A 489 0.68 6.93 18.48
CA SER A 489 1.76 5.96 18.59
C SER A 489 1.47 4.97 19.74
N PRO A 490 1.65 3.65 19.55
CA PRO A 490 1.35 2.66 20.59
C PRO A 490 2.07 2.95 21.91
N GLY A 491 3.30 3.49 21.83
CA GLY A 491 4.08 3.89 23.00
C GLY A 491 3.47 5.06 23.77
N LEU A 492 3.00 6.12 23.08
CA LEU A 492 2.39 7.26 23.75
C LEU A 492 1.00 6.90 24.29
N ALA A 493 0.21 6.11 23.56
CA ALA A 493 -1.07 5.60 24.05
C ALA A 493 -0.89 4.81 25.36
N TRP A 494 0.12 3.92 25.43
CA TRP A 494 0.45 3.18 26.65
C TRP A 494 0.88 4.11 27.80
N LEU A 495 1.69 5.13 27.51
CA LEU A 495 2.11 6.12 28.50
C LEU A 495 0.91 6.92 29.03
N ILE A 496 -0.02 7.33 28.17
CA ILE A 496 -1.23 8.06 28.56
C ILE A 496 -2.11 7.18 29.46
N LEU A 497 -2.29 5.90 29.12
CA LEU A 497 -3.03 4.96 29.97
C LEU A 497 -2.34 4.74 31.33
N LEU A 498 -1.01 4.67 31.35
CA LEU A 498 -0.24 4.56 32.60
C LEU A 498 -0.40 5.82 33.47
N ILE A 499 -0.33 7.01 32.88
CA ILE A 499 -0.58 8.30 33.58
C ILE A 499 -2.01 8.34 34.10
N GLY A 500 -2.99 7.96 33.27
CA GLY A 500 -4.41 7.94 33.63
C GLY A 500 -4.69 6.99 34.79
N GLY A 501 -4.17 5.76 34.70
CA GLY A 501 -4.29 4.76 35.76
C GLY A 501 -3.54 5.14 37.04
N ALA A 502 -2.37 5.77 36.94
CA ALA A 502 -1.63 6.28 38.09
C ALA A 502 -2.38 7.41 38.80
N GLY A 503 -2.99 8.34 38.05
CA GLY A 503 -3.84 9.39 38.59
C GLY A 503 -5.05 8.83 39.36
N LEU A 504 -5.72 7.82 38.78
CA LEU A 504 -6.84 7.13 39.43
C LEU A 504 -6.39 6.41 40.71
N TYR A 505 -5.22 5.75 40.67
CA TYR A 505 -4.65 5.07 41.84
C TYR A 505 -4.32 6.06 42.98
N ILE A 506 -3.74 7.23 42.65
CA ILE A 506 -3.43 8.27 43.63
C ILE A 506 -4.72 8.79 44.28
N GLU A 507 -5.75 9.12 43.49
CA GLU A 507 -7.04 9.60 44.00
C GLU A 507 -7.69 8.58 44.96
N LEU A 508 -7.62 7.28 44.63
CA LEU A 508 -8.13 6.20 45.49
C LEU A 508 -7.37 6.09 46.82
N LYS A 509 -6.08 6.43 46.86
CA LYS A 509 -5.23 6.37 48.08
C LYS A 509 -5.25 7.64 48.90
N THR A 510 -5.53 8.78 48.29
CA THR A 510 -5.67 10.08 48.94
C THR A 510 -7.04 10.70 48.62
N PRO A 511 -8.14 10.13 49.15
CA PRO A 511 -9.47 10.67 48.90
C PRO A 511 -9.55 12.15 49.31
N GLY A 512 -10.09 13.00 48.44
CA GLY A 512 -10.38 14.41 48.76
C GLY A 512 -9.33 15.43 48.28
N VAL A 513 -8.24 15.01 47.65
CA VAL A 513 -7.25 15.93 47.03
C VAL A 513 -7.69 16.36 45.62
N GLY A 514 -8.40 15.50 44.87
CA GLY A 514 -8.96 15.80 43.55
C GLY A 514 -7.94 15.92 42.40
N PHE A 515 -6.66 16.15 42.70
CA PHE A 515 -5.60 16.30 41.70
C PHE A 515 -5.37 15.01 40.89
N GLY A 516 -5.37 13.84 41.55
CA GLY A 516 -5.20 12.55 40.88
C GLY A 516 -6.35 12.26 39.92
N GLY A 517 -7.58 12.53 40.37
CA GLY A 517 -8.78 12.42 39.54
C GLY A 517 -8.76 13.36 38.32
N PHE A 518 -8.31 14.60 38.47
CA PHE A 518 -8.18 15.54 37.36
C PHE A 518 -7.15 15.06 36.32
N VAL A 519 -5.96 14.62 36.76
CA VAL A 519 -4.93 14.07 35.86
C VAL A 519 -5.45 12.84 35.12
N ALA A 520 -6.15 11.94 35.82
CA ALA A 520 -6.77 10.77 35.20
C ALA A 520 -7.80 11.16 34.13
N MET A 521 -8.70 12.09 34.45
CA MET A 521 -9.71 12.60 33.54
C MET A 521 -9.09 13.17 32.26
N VAL A 522 -8.09 14.05 32.39
CA VAL A 522 -7.40 14.65 31.22
C VAL A 522 -6.70 13.58 30.39
N ALA A 523 -6.00 12.63 31.02
CA ALA A 523 -5.31 11.55 30.32
C ALA A 523 -6.29 10.67 29.52
N PHE A 524 -7.41 10.25 30.12
CA PHE A 524 -8.40 9.44 29.42
C PHE A 524 -9.11 10.22 28.31
N ILE A 525 -9.41 11.51 28.49
CA ILE A 525 -9.94 12.36 27.40
C ILE A 525 -8.98 12.38 26.23
N VAL A 526 -7.68 12.63 26.47
CA VAL A 526 -6.67 12.67 25.40
C VAL A 526 -6.53 11.29 24.72
N TYR A 527 -6.60 10.19 25.49
CA TYR A 527 -6.58 8.84 24.94
C TYR A 527 -7.75 8.59 23.98
N PHE A 528 -9.00 8.75 24.44
CA PHE A 528 -10.17 8.49 23.60
C PHE A 528 -10.25 9.46 22.42
N TRP A 529 -9.88 10.73 22.62
CA TRP A 529 -9.81 11.71 21.54
C TRP A 529 -8.79 11.32 20.46
N SER A 530 -7.59 10.88 20.87
CA SER A 530 -6.57 10.41 19.94
C SER A 530 -7.03 9.20 19.13
N GLN A 531 -7.66 8.21 19.79
CA GLN A 531 -8.17 7.01 19.12
C GLN A 531 -9.33 7.33 18.17
N HIS A 532 -10.21 8.26 18.55
CA HIS A 532 -11.30 8.71 17.68
C HIS A 532 -10.79 9.30 16.36
N LEU A 533 -9.71 10.10 16.41
CA LEU A 533 -9.11 10.70 15.23
C LEU A 533 -8.43 9.68 14.28
N HIS A 534 -8.13 8.49 14.78
CA HIS A 534 -7.58 7.38 13.99
C HIS A 534 -8.64 6.38 13.53
N GLY A 535 -9.91 6.67 13.82
CA GLY A 535 -11.04 5.84 13.42
C GLY A 535 -11.15 4.50 14.17
N THR A 536 -10.44 4.33 15.29
CA THR A 536 -10.51 3.12 16.12
C THR A 536 -11.59 3.22 17.21
N SER A 537 -11.87 4.40 17.75
CA SER A 537 -12.86 4.60 18.81
C SER A 537 -14.06 5.42 18.35
N GLY A 538 -15.28 5.03 18.71
CA GLY A 538 -16.51 5.79 18.58
C GLY A 538 -17.07 6.28 19.93
N TRP A 539 -18.37 6.57 19.96
CA TRP A 539 -19.09 6.96 21.18
C TRP A 539 -19.35 5.79 22.13
N LEU A 540 -19.44 4.57 21.59
CA LEU A 540 -19.74 3.36 22.35
C LEU A 540 -18.69 3.13 23.44
N GLU A 541 -17.42 3.24 23.08
CA GLU A 541 -16.28 2.98 23.95
C GLU A 541 -16.24 4.00 25.10
N VAL A 542 -16.44 5.28 24.80
CA VAL A 542 -16.52 6.35 25.81
C VAL A 542 -17.68 6.11 26.77
N MET A 543 -18.85 5.72 26.25
CA MET A 543 -20.02 5.40 27.08
C MET A 543 -19.77 4.17 27.98
N LEU A 544 -19.15 3.11 27.45
CA LEU A 544 -18.77 1.94 28.25
C LEU A 544 -17.76 2.30 29.34
N PHE A 545 -16.78 3.15 29.04
CA PHE A 545 -15.78 3.60 30.01
C PHE A 545 -16.43 4.35 31.18
N LEU A 546 -17.27 5.34 30.86
CA LEU A 546 -17.96 6.17 31.86
C LEU A 546 -18.95 5.33 32.67
N ALA A 547 -19.73 4.46 32.02
CA ALA A 547 -20.64 3.55 32.69
C ALA A 547 -19.87 2.60 33.63
N GLY A 548 -18.73 2.06 33.18
CA GLY A 548 -17.84 1.24 34.00
C GLY A 548 -17.31 1.98 35.22
N LEU A 549 -16.85 3.22 35.05
CA LEU A 549 -16.35 4.06 36.15
C LEU A 549 -17.46 4.39 37.15
N VAL A 550 -18.68 4.69 36.68
CA VAL A 550 -19.85 4.95 37.52
C VAL A 550 -20.25 3.68 38.30
N CYS A 551 -20.23 2.50 37.69
CA CYS A 551 -20.49 1.24 38.38
C CYS A 551 -19.46 0.97 39.49
N VAL A 552 -18.16 1.20 39.20
CA VAL A 552 -17.10 1.07 40.20
C VAL A 552 -17.29 2.07 41.34
N ALA A 553 -17.61 3.32 41.03
CA ALA A 553 -17.88 4.35 42.05
C ALA A 553 -19.12 4.04 42.88
N ALA A 554 -20.22 3.58 42.27
CA ALA A 554 -21.44 3.20 42.97
C ALA A 554 -21.21 2.05 43.96
N GLU A 555 -20.40 1.05 43.59
CA GLU A 555 -19.99 -0.01 44.51
C GLU A 555 -19.19 0.55 45.69
N ILE A 556 -18.21 1.43 45.43
CA ILE A 556 -17.34 1.99 46.46
C ILE A 556 -18.11 2.88 47.45
N PHE A 557 -19.07 3.69 46.97
CA PHE A 557 -19.71 4.73 47.78
C PHE A 557 -21.14 4.40 48.26
N VAL A 558 -21.88 3.54 47.54
CA VAL A 558 -23.32 3.34 47.78
C VAL A 558 -23.64 1.94 48.32
N LEU A 559 -22.96 0.90 47.84
CA LEU A 559 -23.29 -0.49 48.14
C LEU A 559 -22.21 -1.19 48.98
N PRO A 560 -22.41 -1.39 50.29
CA PRO A 560 -21.57 -2.30 51.06
C PRO A 560 -21.94 -3.75 50.72
N GLY A 561 -21.29 -4.39 49.73
CA GLY A 561 -21.56 -5.80 49.39
C GLY A 561 -20.97 -6.35 48.08
N PHE A 562 -21.31 -7.63 47.80
CA PHE A 562 -21.03 -8.63 46.74
C PHE A 562 -20.05 -8.41 45.54
N GLY A 563 -19.45 -7.24 45.32
CA GLY A 563 -18.41 -7.05 44.30
C GLY A 563 -18.88 -7.09 42.84
N VAL A 564 -20.19 -7.24 42.58
CA VAL A 564 -20.73 -7.46 41.22
C VAL A 564 -20.66 -6.20 40.39
N LEU A 565 -21.05 -5.04 40.94
CA LEU A 565 -20.94 -3.77 40.21
C LEU A 565 -19.46 -3.35 40.06
N GLY A 566 -18.62 -3.67 41.04
CA GLY A 566 -17.18 -3.43 40.95
C GLY A 566 -16.50 -4.27 39.85
N LEU A 567 -16.74 -5.59 39.84
CA LEU A 567 -16.19 -6.49 38.81
C LEU A 567 -16.79 -6.22 37.43
N GLY A 568 -18.11 -6.00 37.35
CA GLY A 568 -18.78 -5.65 36.10
C GLY A 568 -18.32 -4.30 35.55
N GLY A 569 -18.20 -3.29 36.41
CA GLY A 569 -17.69 -1.97 36.05
C GLY A 569 -16.23 -2.02 35.59
N GLY A 570 -15.38 -2.79 36.28
CA GLY A 570 -14.00 -3.04 35.87
C GLY A 570 -13.91 -3.74 34.50
N LEU A 571 -14.76 -4.74 34.25
CA LEU A 571 -14.84 -5.40 32.95
C LEU A 571 -15.28 -4.43 31.84
N LEU A 572 -16.24 -3.55 32.11
CA LEU A 572 -16.67 -2.51 31.17
C LEU A 572 -15.55 -1.52 30.84
N VAL A 573 -14.75 -1.11 31.84
CA VAL A 573 -13.57 -0.26 31.63
C VAL A 573 -12.54 -0.99 30.76
N ILE A 574 -12.20 -2.24 31.06
CA ILE A 574 -11.24 -3.02 30.27
C ILE A 574 -11.77 -3.21 28.84
N ALA A 575 -13.03 -3.61 28.68
CA ALA A 575 -13.67 -3.78 27.38
C ALA A 575 -13.64 -2.49 26.56
N SER A 576 -13.94 -1.34 27.18
CA SER A 576 -13.84 -0.03 26.54
C SER A 576 -12.42 0.28 26.07
N LEU A 577 -11.41 0.08 26.92
CA LEU A 577 -10.02 0.35 26.56
C LEU A 577 -9.53 -0.55 25.42
N VAL A 578 -9.91 -1.84 25.44
CA VAL A 578 -9.61 -2.80 24.37
C VAL A 578 -10.27 -2.34 23.07
N LEU A 579 -11.59 -2.08 23.09
CA LEU A 579 -12.33 -1.64 21.91
C LEU A 579 -11.78 -0.33 21.34
N ALA A 580 -11.44 0.65 22.18
CA ALA A 580 -10.86 1.91 21.73
C ALA A 580 -9.49 1.76 21.03
N SER A 581 -8.78 0.65 21.27
CA SER A 581 -7.46 0.38 20.67
C SER A 581 -7.53 -0.42 19.36
N GLN A 582 -8.72 -0.79 18.89
CA GLN A 582 -8.93 -1.62 17.70
C GLN A 582 -10.11 -1.13 16.86
N SER A 583 -10.16 -1.49 15.58
CA SER A 583 -11.19 -1.00 14.65
C SER A 583 -12.40 -1.94 14.52
N PHE A 584 -12.54 -2.94 15.40
CA PHE A 584 -13.58 -3.96 15.35
C PHE A 584 -14.09 -4.33 16.75
N VAL A 585 -15.34 -4.80 16.82
CA VAL A 585 -15.95 -5.22 18.10
C VAL A 585 -15.66 -6.68 18.39
N LEU A 586 -15.93 -7.56 17.43
CA LEU A 586 -15.64 -8.99 17.50
C LEU A 586 -14.70 -9.37 16.36
N PRO A 587 -13.62 -10.11 16.64
CA PRO A 587 -12.66 -10.52 15.64
C PRO A 587 -13.28 -11.53 14.67
N VAL A 588 -13.13 -11.30 13.37
CA VAL A 588 -13.63 -12.18 12.29
C VAL A 588 -12.52 -12.85 11.48
N ASN A 589 -11.26 -12.46 11.70
CA ASN A 589 -10.10 -12.97 10.97
C ASN A 589 -8.86 -13.06 11.90
N ASP A 590 -7.81 -13.75 11.48
CA ASP A 590 -6.62 -14.01 12.30
C ASP A 590 -5.84 -12.73 12.60
N TYR A 591 -5.84 -11.76 11.68
CA TYR A 591 -5.23 -10.45 11.91
C TYR A 591 -5.88 -9.75 13.11
N GLN A 592 -7.22 -9.69 13.14
CA GLN A 592 -7.99 -9.10 14.22
C GLN A 592 -7.81 -9.86 15.54
N ILE A 593 -7.74 -11.20 15.50
CA ILE A 593 -7.43 -12.00 16.71
C ILE A 593 -6.08 -11.60 17.30
N ARG A 594 -5.03 -11.50 16.47
CA ARG A 594 -3.70 -11.08 16.93
C ARG A 594 -3.74 -9.65 17.47
N GLN A 595 -4.41 -8.73 16.78
CA GLN A 595 -4.55 -7.34 17.24
C GLN A 595 -5.22 -7.27 18.61
N MET A 596 -6.33 -7.99 18.81
CA MET A 596 -7.04 -8.05 20.08
C MET A 596 -6.14 -8.59 21.22
N GLN A 597 -5.32 -9.61 20.95
CA GLN A 597 -4.35 -10.15 21.91
C GLN A 597 -3.29 -9.10 22.30
N TRP A 598 -2.74 -8.37 21.33
CA TRP A 598 -1.78 -7.30 21.58
C TRP A 598 -2.39 -6.14 22.37
N SER A 599 -3.61 -5.73 22.02
CA SER A 599 -4.38 -4.72 22.76
C SER A 599 -4.61 -5.12 24.21
N LEU A 600 -5.07 -6.35 24.44
CA LEU A 600 -5.29 -6.88 25.79
C LEU A 600 -3.97 -6.97 26.57
N ALA A 601 -2.90 -7.47 25.95
CA ALA A 601 -1.58 -7.53 26.57
C ALA A 601 -1.05 -6.14 26.93
N GLY A 602 -1.25 -5.14 26.08
CA GLY A 602 -0.87 -3.75 26.34
C GLY A 602 -1.61 -3.15 27.53
N ILE A 603 -2.92 -3.41 27.66
CA ILE A 603 -3.74 -2.95 28.78
C ILE A 603 -3.34 -3.66 30.07
N LEU A 604 -3.10 -4.97 30.04
CA LEU A 604 -2.59 -5.71 31.18
C LEU A 604 -1.20 -5.22 31.62
N ALA A 605 -0.33 -4.91 30.67
CA ALA A 605 0.98 -4.31 30.94
C ALA A 605 0.87 -2.91 31.56
N ALA A 606 -0.07 -2.08 31.09
CA ALA A 606 -0.35 -0.78 31.69
C ALA A 606 -0.88 -0.93 33.12
N ALA A 607 -1.82 -1.83 33.36
CA ALA A 607 -2.35 -2.12 34.70
C ALA A 607 -1.25 -2.63 35.64
N ALA A 608 -0.40 -3.54 35.18
CA ALA A 608 0.77 -4.01 35.93
C ALA A 608 1.77 -2.87 36.21
N GLY A 609 1.99 -1.98 35.24
CA GLY A 609 2.81 -0.78 35.38
C GLY A 609 2.27 0.17 36.45
N VAL A 610 0.96 0.41 36.47
CA VAL A 610 0.28 1.20 37.51
C VAL A 610 0.41 0.52 38.89
N ALA A 611 0.24 -0.80 38.97
CA ALA A 611 0.41 -1.55 40.22
C ALA A 611 1.86 -1.50 40.74
N ALA A 612 2.85 -1.66 39.85
CA ALA A 612 4.27 -1.56 40.18
C ALA A 612 4.64 -0.13 40.63
N LEU A 613 4.16 0.89 39.91
CA LEU A 613 4.32 2.29 40.30
C LEU A 613 3.68 2.55 41.66
N GLY A 614 2.47 2.02 41.90
CA GLY A 614 1.79 2.10 43.19
C GLY A 614 2.55 1.42 44.32
N MET A 615 3.23 0.31 44.05
CA MET A 615 4.10 -0.38 45.01
C MET A 615 5.38 0.41 45.31
N VAL A 616 6.01 0.99 44.29
CA VAL A 616 7.18 1.86 44.44
C VAL A 616 6.81 3.12 45.21
N LEU A 617 5.71 3.78 44.84
CA LEU A 617 5.13 4.91 45.55
C LEU A 617 4.89 4.54 47.02
N ARG A 618 4.25 3.41 47.32
CA ARG A 618 4.06 2.96 48.72
C ARG A 618 5.39 2.72 49.45
N ARG A 619 6.44 2.26 48.76
CA ARG A 619 7.76 1.97 49.34
C ARG A 619 8.63 3.22 49.54
N TRP A 620 8.44 4.25 48.73
CA TRP A 620 9.27 5.47 48.71
C TRP A 620 8.56 6.71 49.28
N LEU A 621 7.21 6.81 49.24
CA LEU A 621 6.44 7.91 49.84
C LEU A 621 6.67 8.09 51.35
N PRO A 622 6.85 7.04 52.18
CA PRO A 622 7.14 7.21 53.60
C PRO A 622 8.46 7.98 53.87
N ALA A 623 9.33 8.11 52.87
CA ALA A 623 10.65 8.74 53.00
C ALA A 623 10.71 10.19 52.49
N THR A 624 9.63 10.76 51.92
CA THR A 624 9.65 12.15 51.41
C THR A 624 8.91 13.12 52.35
N PRO A 625 9.59 14.16 52.88
CA PRO A 625 9.08 14.98 53.99
C PRO A 625 7.88 15.88 53.63
N VAL A 626 7.60 16.10 52.34
CA VAL A 626 6.52 16.98 51.86
C VAL A 626 5.16 16.28 51.80
N LEU A 627 5.10 14.95 51.57
CA LEU A 627 3.85 14.21 51.42
C LEU A 627 3.31 13.57 52.73
N ARG A 628 4.06 13.67 53.83
CA ARG A 628 3.64 13.24 55.19
C ARG A 628 2.30 13.86 55.60
N HIS A 629 1.99 15.05 55.11
CA HIS A 629 0.81 15.82 55.51
C HIS A 629 -0.43 15.51 54.68
N VAL A 630 -0.32 14.65 53.66
CA VAL A 630 -1.41 14.31 52.71
C VAL A 630 -1.93 12.88 52.91
N LEU A 631 -1.19 12.03 53.63
CA LEU A 631 -1.63 10.70 54.03
C LEU A 631 -2.16 10.75 55.46
N LEU A 632 -3.43 10.42 55.66
CA LEU A 632 -3.89 9.96 56.97
C LEU A 632 -3.06 8.74 57.34
N GLU A 633 -2.24 8.87 58.39
CA GLU A 633 -1.64 7.73 59.07
C GLU A 633 -2.76 6.71 59.30
N PRO A 634 -2.63 5.47 58.78
CA PRO A 634 -3.40 4.37 59.34
C PRO A 634 -3.13 4.42 60.84
N PRO A 635 -4.15 4.31 61.71
CA PRO A 635 -3.87 4.16 63.14
C PRO A 635 -2.85 3.03 63.22
N ALA A 636 -1.70 3.32 63.84
CA ALA A 636 -0.68 2.33 64.03
C ALA A 636 -1.40 1.08 64.53
N ALA A 637 -1.30 -0.02 63.79
CA ALA A 637 -1.59 -1.31 64.38
C ALA A 637 -0.67 -1.34 65.59
N GLU A 638 -1.23 -1.18 66.79
CA GLU A 638 -0.52 -1.19 68.05
C GLU A 638 0.19 -2.55 68.13
N SER A 639 1.42 -2.51 67.67
CA SER A 639 2.31 -3.64 67.58
C SER A 639 2.85 -3.86 68.99
N GLY A 640 2.27 -4.84 69.67
CA GLY A 640 2.99 -5.82 70.50
C GLY A 640 3.69 -5.38 71.78
N ASP A 641 3.80 -4.09 72.11
CA ASP A 641 4.59 -3.65 73.28
C ASP A 641 3.75 -3.22 74.50
N GLU A 642 2.41 -3.13 74.42
CA GLU A 642 1.55 -2.78 75.58
C GLU A 642 1.04 -3.98 76.40
N GLU A 643 1.06 -5.21 75.87
CA GLU A 643 0.47 -6.38 76.56
C GLU A 643 1.19 -6.69 77.90
N GLY A 644 2.51 -6.52 77.99
CA GLY A 644 3.26 -6.80 79.21
C GLY A 644 3.07 -5.80 80.36
N GLY A 645 2.60 -4.57 80.07
CA GLY A 645 2.34 -3.54 81.08
C GLY A 645 0.92 -3.58 81.63
N LEU A 646 -0.04 -4.00 80.81
CA LEU A 646 -1.46 -4.08 81.20
C LEU A 646 -1.74 -5.30 82.07
N GLU A 647 -1.03 -6.41 81.88
CA GLU A 647 -1.19 -7.62 82.71
C GLU A 647 -0.87 -7.36 84.20
N GLN A 648 0.03 -6.42 84.48
CA GLN A 648 0.39 -6.02 85.86
C GLN A 648 -0.76 -5.29 86.58
N LEU A 649 -1.74 -4.77 85.84
CA LEU A 649 -2.91 -4.08 86.38
C LEU A 649 -4.05 -5.04 86.75
N VAL A 650 -3.91 -6.35 86.50
CA VAL A 650 -4.89 -7.35 86.92
C VAL A 650 -4.96 -7.38 88.44
N GLY A 651 -6.16 -7.15 89.00
CA GLY A 651 -6.39 -7.00 90.43
C GLY A 651 -6.42 -5.55 90.93
N ALA A 652 -5.96 -4.57 90.14
CA ALA A 652 -6.02 -3.16 90.49
C ALA A 652 -7.48 -2.66 90.58
N VAL A 653 -7.72 -1.73 91.50
CA VAL A 653 -9.03 -1.10 91.72
C VAL A 653 -9.00 0.33 91.15
N GLY A 654 -10.07 0.72 90.48
CA GLY A 654 -10.24 2.04 89.90
C GLY A 654 -11.70 2.51 89.95
N THR A 655 -11.97 3.68 89.41
CA THR A 655 -13.32 4.27 89.37
C THR A 655 -13.71 4.60 87.94
N THR A 656 -14.92 4.21 87.52
CA THR A 656 -15.43 4.53 86.18
C THR A 656 -15.58 6.05 86.01
N THR A 657 -15.07 6.58 84.90
CA THR A 657 -15.19 8.00 84.52
C THR A 657 -16.31 8.22 83.51
N THR A 658 -16.63 7.20 82.71
CA THR A 658 -17.78 7.17 81.81
C THR A 658 -18.60 5.92 82.10
N ARG A 659 -19.84 5.88 81.60
CA ARG A 659 -20.65 4.67 81.59
C ARG A 659 -19.95 3.60 80.75
N LEU A 660 -19.93 2.36 81.22
CA LEU A 660 -19.39 1.19 80.50
C LEU A 660 -20.56 0.42 79.89
N ALA A 661 -20.70 0.44 78.56
CA ALA A 661 -21.80 -0.21 77.84
C ALA A 661 -21.43 -0.65 76.41
N PRO A 662 -20.68 -1.75 76.20
CA PRO A 662 -19.91 -2.53 77.17
C PRO A 662 -18.52 -1.94 77.43
N SER A 663 -18.08 -0.93 76.67
CA SER A 663 -16.81 -0.22 76.86
C SER A 663 -17.00 1.20 77.36
N GLY A 664 -15.94 1.76 77.95
CA GLY A 664 -15.84 3.15 78.37
C GLY A 664 -14.50 3.40 79.04
N LYS A 665 -14.40 4.38 79.94
CA LYS A 665 -13.14 4.77 80.57
C LYS A 665 -13.23 4.69 82.08
N ALA A 666 -12.18 4.17 82.72
CA ALA A 666 -12.01 4.19 84.17
C ALA A 666 -10.64 4.73 84.56
N ARG A 667 -10.57 5.38 85.71
CA ARG A 667 -9.31 5.80 86.31
C ARG A 667 -8.75 4.66 87.15
N ILE A 668 -7.67 4.05 86.68
CA ILE A 668 -6.96 2.93 87.33
C ILE A 668 -5.53 3.39 87.59
N GLU A 669 -5.07 3.30 88.84
CA GLU A 669 -3.75 3.81 89.28
C GLU A 669 -3.45 5.25 88.85
N GLY A 670 -4.47 6.13 88.92
CA GLY A 670 -4.32 7.55 88.60
C GLY A 670 -4.39 7.90 87.11
N ALA A 671 -4.30 6.93 86.19
CA ALA A 671 -4.43 7.13 84.75
C ALA A 671 -5.84 6.78 84.26
N VAL A 672 -6.39 7.59 83.35
CA VAL A 672 -7.67 7.27 82.67
C VAL A 672 -7.38 6.30 81.53
N ARG A 673 -7.87 5.07 81.64
CA ARG A 673 -7.66 3.99 80.66
C ARG A 673 -8.98 3.52 80.09
N GLU A 674 -8.95 2.97 78.88
CA GLU A 674 -10.11 2.33 78.26
C GLU A 674 -10.34 0.96 78.89
N VAL A 675 -11.58 0.69 79.30
CA VAL A 675 -11.97 -0.52 79.99
C VAL A 675 -13.27 -1.07 79.41
N ALA A 676 -13.45 -2.39 79.50
CA ALA A 676 -14.69 -3.06 79.13
C ALA A 676 -15.33 -3.69 80.37
N GLY A 677 -16.62 -3.44 80.58
CA GLY A 677 -17.42 -4.12 81.59
C GLY A 677 -17.62 -5.59 81.21
N ASP A 678 -17.46 -6.47 82.20
CA ASP A 678 -17.67 -7.90 82.03
C ASP A 678 -19.17 -8.24 81.94
N GLY A 679 -19.76 -8.02 80.76
CA GLY A 679 -21.13 -8.39 80.42
C GLY A 679 -22.24 -7.57 81.08
N MET A 680 -21.90 -6.60 81.93
CA MET A 680 -22.88 -5.74 82.63
C MET A 680 -22.64 -4.25 82.36
N LEU A 681 -23.73 -3.48 82.38
CA LEU A 681 -23.68 -2.03 82.29
C LEU A 681 -23.23 -1.43 83.63
N ILE A 682 -22.19 -0.60 83.61
CA ILE A 682 -21.63 0.03 84.82
C ILE A 682 -21.72 1.54 84.68
N GLU A 683 -22.41 2.21 85.60
CA GLU A 683 -22.55 3.67 85.59
C GLU A 683 -21.22 4.39 85.95
N PRO A 684 -21.05 5.67 85.60
CA PRO A 684 -19.92 6.48 86.04
C PRO A 684 -19.85 6.58 87.57
N GLY A 685 -18.64 6.68 88.13
CA GLY A 685 -18.40 6.81 89.57
C GLY A 685 -18.40 5.50 90.35
N VAL A 686 -18.57 4.35 89.69
CA VAL A 686 -18.56 3.02 90.32
C VAL A 686 -17.13 2.52 90.47
N THR A 687 -16.83 1.95 91.64
CA THR A 687 -15.55 1.30 91.91
C THR A 687 -15.49 -0.06 91.22
N VAL A 688 -14.47 -0.27 90.40
CA VAL A 688 -14.31 -1.47 89.58
C VAL A 688 -12.92 -2.07 89.77
N ARG A 689 -12.80 -3.40 89.65
CA ARG A 689 -11.53 -4.13 89.68
C ARG A 689 -11.24 -4.73 88.32
N VAL A 690 -9.99 -4.65 87.88
CA VAL A 690 -9.52 -5.33 86.67
C VAL A 690 -9.48 -6.84 86.92
N VAL A 691 -10.24 -7.59 86.12
CA VAL A 691 -10.36 -9.06 86.23
C VAL A 691 -9.35 -9.75 85.32
N LEU A 692 -9.14 -9.23 84.11
CA LEU A 692 -8.22 -9.79 83.12
C LEU A 692 -7.94 -8.76 82.01
N VAL A 693 -6.86 -8.98 81.26
CA VAL A 693 -6.55 -8.26 80.02
C VAL A 693 -6.93 -9.16 78.84
N ARG A 694 -7.67 -8.63 77.86
CA ARG A 694 -8.03 -9.37 76.65
C ARG A 694 -7.87 -8.49 75.42
N GLY A 695 -6.91 -8.83 74.55
CA GLY A 695 -6.63 -8.10 73.31
C GLY A 695 -6.32 -6.62 73.53
N GLY A 696 -5.42 -6.32 74.47
CA GLY A 696 -5.01 -4.95 74.82
C GLY A 696 -6.04 -4.13 75.62
N ARG A 697 -7.16 -4.72 76.06
CA ARG A 697 -8.20 -4.02 76.87
C ARG A 697 -8.34 -4.60 78.27
N LEU A 698 -8.50 -3.72 79.26
CA LEU A 698 -8.75 -4.09 80.65
C LEU A 698 -10.23 -4.46 80.84
N LEU A 699 -10.51 -5.70 81.21
CA LEU A 699 -11.85 -6.14 81.58
C LEU A 699 -12.08 -5.85 83.06
N VAL A 700 -13.15 -5.15 83.39
CA VAL A 700 -13.44 -4.70 84.75
C VAL A 700 -14.80 -5.18 85.24
N ARG A 701 -14.90 -5.45 86.54
CA ARG A 701 -16.14 -5.82 87.24
C ARG A 701 -16.35 -4.92 88.46
N PRO A 702 -17.59 -4.56 88.82
CA PRO A 702 -17.85 -3.80 90.05
C PRO A 702 -17.28 -4.51 91.27
N VAL A 703 -16.73 -3.75 92.21
CA VAL A 703 -16.34 -4.26 93.52
C VAL A 703 -17.47 -3.94 94.47
N ASP A 704 -18.13 -4.96 95.01
CA ASP A 704 -19.06 -4.78 96.12
C ASP A 704 -18.26 -4.25 97.33
N ALA A 705 -18.72 -3.16 97.93
CA ALA A 705 -18.13 -2.66 99.17
C ALA A 705 -18.32 -3.72 100.28
N PRO A 706 -17.31 -3.96 101.15
CA PRO A 706 -17.46 -4.88 102.27
C PRO A 706 -18.56 -4.44 103.26
#